data_AF-A0A2G2HG59-F1
#
_entry.id   AF-A0A2G2HG59-F1
#
_cell.length_a   1.000
_cell.length_b   1.000
_cell.length_c   1.000
_cell.angle_alpha   90.00
_cell.angle_beta   90.00
_cell.angle_gamma   90.00
#
_symmetry.space_group_name_H-M   'P 1'
#
loop_
_entity.id
_entity.type
_entity.pdbx_description
1 polymer ?
#
loop_
_entity_poly.entity_id
_entity_poly.type
_entity_poly.pdbx_seq_one_letter_code
_entity_poly.pdbx_strand_id
1 'polypeptide(L)'
;MPKLKKLKISEQILNLKKIDVENDFHDNVDSLLSDEHEGYYIIRKVTENNQMNRIYLSLEKQKEFHYARIKRGDKMFHTPPTLSKKHLFTHYPEHIKLIKEMMKKISLINSGRSTTIKVLKGFHIFLLGMNTLNQKLDSLMDIGDAIQIKIYRNSEANNILKTDKNRLRSFFGFLEKILPNFESIKYMGTSYNTLESLSSSLVYQLDYYSKIELSETMKNAEEYLGWMKEFETFELFSIENLARTYYERLDSLGANANSENRTYNKIAIELHQIELKSWTFKRKNIMKYKNKEQKENHKKLIEYAKKGINISIESEKMFAFWYKELLPNYPFEKKISEKYSFFNSKITALRSKLTHEIGINFKNFTRRIFPTANGIYPLILLLMIREGTNAEVLRDWKIKKSKDGQYTIGDSTSMSLLIEGRKKRSNSIITTVISSDSEQKKYIDFFLRWMQPLYHHSKIDFFFQFVGGVNLTKISKWRDASFFETISESPYFLLKKYDIRDNDGQRVHTIAHNKLRPYSNYSDYLRGYSEFVRQYKKSHNGINTQTHYENNVEWKNQKRHSIARTQELLVNIFRGKIKRGEHTALNLFDPGLFADCKNSKEPTFYGSKKLKDNENCINWKKCLTQCDKACVIPNLHGKAIYAWISFMDEERENFLTEHDWEKEYLLDYHAAKVVVDGFTEEEKKYCEQNYHDYQNIVKLRFRKKSKGLYNE
;
A
#
# COMPACT_ATOMS: atom_id res chain seq x y z
N MET A 1 -6.66 42.93 19.31
CA MET A 1 -6.24 41.51 19.46
C MET A 1 -7.47 40.61 19.55
N PRO A 2 -7.58 39.55 18.74
CA PRO A 2 -8.66 38.60 18.87
C PRO A 2 -8.47 37.80 20.17
N LYS A 3 -9.49 37.82 21.04
CA LYS A 3 -9.50 37.13 22.34
C LYS A 3 -9.18 35.65 22.14
N LEU A 4 -8.09 35.19 22.77
CA LEU A 4 -7.77 33.78 22.93
C LEU A 4 -9.00 33.04 23.49
N LYS A 5 -9.57 32.14 22.69
CA LYS A 5 -10.56 31.16 23.17
C LYS A 5 -9.85 30.25 24.16
N LYS A 6 -10.14 30.43 25.46
CA LYS A 6 -9.84 29.42 26.49
C LYS A 6 -10.37 28.08 26.01
N LEU A 7 -9.47 27.11 25.87
CA LEU A 7 -9.84 25.70 25.75
C LEU A 7 -10.67 25.35 26.99
N LYS A 8 -11.96 25.05 26.79
CA LYS A 8 -12.77 24.38 27.80
C LYS A 8 -12.15 22.99 28.00
N ILE A 9 -11.22 22.89 28.96
CA ILE A 9 -11.00 21.64 29.67
C ILE A 9 -12.38 21.28 30.23
N SER A 10 -12.93 20.16 29.78
CA SER A 10 -14.23 19.69 30.23
C SER A 10 -14.23 19.63 31.75
N GLU A 11 -15.17 20.34 32.38
CA GLU A 11 -15.54 20.27 33.79
C GLU A 11 -16.02 18.86 34.22
N GLN A 12 -15.79 17.83 33.41
CA GLN A 12 -16.07 16.42 33.71
C GLN A 12 -14.92 15.73 34.45
N ILE A 13 -13.75 16.35 34.61
CA ILE A 13 -12.63 15.75 35.38
C ILE A 13 -12.66 16.18 36.86
N LEU A 14 -13.36 17.28 37.20
CA LEU A 14 -13.38 17.85 38.56
C LEU A 14 -14.60 17.48 39.40
N ASN A 15 -15.47 16.59 38.91
CA ASN A 15 -16.56 15.98 39.69
C ASN A 15 -16.28 14.52 40.06
N LEU A 16 -15.04 14.22 40.44
CA LEU A 16 -14.76 13.04 41.27
C LEU A 16 -15.26 13.34 42.68
N LYS A 17 -16.57 13.16 42.87
CA LYS A 17 -17.15 12.92 44.19
C LYS A 17 -16.21 11.96 44.93
N LYS A 18 -16.00 12.20 46.23
CA LYS A 18 -15.68 11.12 47.18
C LYS A 18 -16.76 10.05 46.99
N ILE A 19 -16.47 9.08 46.13
CA ILE A 19 -17.25 7.87 45.97
C ILE A 19 -16.58 6.93 46.96
N ASP A 20 -17.32 6.52 48.00
CA ASP A 20 -16.88 5.50 48.93
C ASP A 20 -16.44 4.26 48.14
N VAL A 21 -15.15 3.94 48.25
CA VAL A 21 -14.44 2.97 47.42
C VAL A 21 -14.70 1.52 47.86
N GLU A 22 -15.63 1.29 48.79
CA GLU A 22 -15.80 -0.02 49.43
C GLU A 22 -16.79 -0.95 48.72
N ASN A 23 -17.75 -0.45 47.92
CA ASN A 23 -18.81 -1.31 47.35
C ASN A 23 -18.64 -1.73 45.86
N ASP A 24 -17.55 -1.37 45.19
CA ASP A 24 -17.39 -1.57 43.73
C ASP A 24 -16.87 -2.97 43.31
N PHE A 25 -16.49 -3.82 44.27
CA PHE A 25 -15.99 -5.18 44.01
C PHE A 25 -17.00 -6.28 44.33
N HIS A 26 -18.17 -5.93 44.86
CA HIS A 26 -19.21 -6.87 45.26
C HIS A 26 -20.19 -7.14 44.12
N ASP A 27 -20.36 -8.41 43.74
CA ASP A 27 -21.31 -8.82 42.71
C ASP A 27 -22.73 -8.84 43.30
N ASN A 28 -23.47 -7.76 43.06
CA ASN A 28 -24.84 -7.61 43.54
C ASN A 28 -25.88 -8.32 42.63
N VAL A 29 -25.45 -8.99 41.55
CA VAL A 29 -26.32 -9.65 40.57
C VAL A 29 -26.24 -11.18 40.66
N ASP A 30 -25.03 -11.73 40.82
CA ASP A 30 -24.84 -13.14 41.15
C ASP A 30 -24.23 -13.23 42.54
N SER A 31 -25.04 -13.55 43.56
CA SER A 31 -24.58 -13.65 44.96
C SER A 31 -23.78 -14.90 45.28
N LEU A 32 -23.60 -15.82 44.31
CA LEU A 32 -22.87 -17.06 44.56
C LEU A 32 -21.39 -16.76 44.84
N LEU A 33 -20.95 -17.01 46.07
CA LEU A 33 -19.60 -16.74 46.55
C LEU A 33 -19.18 -15.27 46.30
N SER A 34 -20.10 -14.30 46.42
CA SER A 34 -19.79 -12.88 46.22
C SER A 34 -18.90 -12.34 47.32
N ASP A 35 -19.22 -12.69 48.55
CA ASP A 35 -18.65 -12.15 49.79
C ASP A 35 -17.29 -12.80 50.05
N GLU A 36 -17.22 -14.13 49.91
CA GLU A 36 -16.00 -14.92 50.12
C GLU A 36 -14.93 -14.65 49.04
N HIS A 37 -15.34 -14.17 47.86
CA HIS A 37 -14.43 -13.86 46.76
C HIS A 37 -14.17 -12.37 46.60
N GLU A 38 -14.68 -11.52 47.49
CA GLU A 38 -14.52 -10.09 47.39
C GLU A 38 -13.02 -9.71 47.28
N GLY A 39 -12.72 -8.79 46.35
CA GLY A 39 -11.35 -8.36 46.08
C GLY A 39 -10.48 -9.36 45.29
N TYR A 40 -11.02 -10.50 44.85
CA TYR A 40 -10.32 -11.46 43.96
C TYR A 40 -10.80 -11.43 42.51
N TYR A 41 -11.79 -10.61 42.18
CA TYR A 41 -12.33 -10.43 40.84
C TYR A 41 -12.66 -8.96 40.53
N ILE A 42 -12.77 -8.65 39.23
CA ILE A 42 -13.26 -7.36 38.73
C ILE A 42 -14.61 -7.60 38.06
N ILE A 43 -15.61 -6.77 38.37
CA ILE A 43 -16.96 -6.83 37.80
C ILE A 43 -17.03 -5.96 36.55
N ARG A 44 -17.70 -6.44 35.49
CA ARG A 44 -18.00 -5.67 34.28
C ARG A 44 -19.42 -5.90 33.79
N LYS A 45 -20.10 -4.82 33.40
CA LYS A 45 -21.43 -4.86 32.75
C LYS A 45 -21.31 -5.37 31.32
N VAL A 46 -22.14 -6.34 30.93
CA VAL A 46 -22.32 -6.75 29.53
C VAL A 46 -23.43 -5.90 28.92
N THR A 47 -23.14 -5.22 27.82
CA THR A 47 -23.95 -4.14 27.22
C THR A 47 -25.30 -4.55 26.65
N GLU A 48 -25.68 -5.83 26.68
CA GLU A 48 -26.90 -6.29 25.99
C GLU A 48 -27.95 -6.95 26.90
N ASN A 49 -27.59 -7.47 28.09
CA ASN A 49 -28.53 -8.24 28.94
C ASN A 49 -28.47 -7.93 30.46
N ASN A 50 -27.82 -6.84 30.89
CA ASN A 50 -27.62 -6.51 32.32
C ASN A 50 -26.89 -7.59 33.16
N GLN A 51 -26.33 -8.62 32.51
CA GLN A 51 -25.54 -9.66 33.18
C GLN A 51 -24.16 -9.09 33.57
N MET A 52 -23.80 -9.22 34.85
CA MET A 52 -22.47 -8.90 35.35
C MET A 52 -21.53 -10.08 35.14
N ASN A 53 -20.29 -9.81 34.72
CA ASN A 53 -19.33 -10.84 34.36
C ASN A 53 -18.06 -10.70 35.21
N ARG A 54 -17.89 -11.59 36.21
CA ARG A 54 -16.68 -11.64 37.04
C ARG A 54 -15.44 -11.96 36.19
N ILE A 55 -14.37 -11.18 36.35
CA ILE A 55 -13.03 -11.46 35.83
C ILE A 55 -12.15 -11.79 37.03
N TYR A 56 -11.96 -13.07 37.31
CA TYR A 56 -11.10 -13.53 38.39
C TYR A 56 -9.62 -13.27 38.12
N LEU A 57 -8.93 -12.77 39.14
CA LEU A 57 -7.47 -12.62 39.20
C LEU A 57 -6.82 -13.73 40.05
N SER A 58 -7.60 -14.53 40.79
CA SER A 58 -7.15 -15.77 41.44
C SER A 58 -7.73 -16.99 40.70
N LEU A 59 -6.87 -17.93 40.30
CA LEU A 59 -7.30 -19.19 39.68
C LEU A 59 -8.10 -20.06 40.67
N GLU A 60 -7.66 -20.09 41.93
CA GLU A 60 -8.29 -20.88 42.99
C GLU A 60 -9.75 -20.44 43.19
N LYS A 61 -9.97 -19.13 43.40
CA LYS A 61 -11.32 -18.56 43.54
C LYS A 61 -12.16 -18.71 42.27
N GLN A 62 -11.53 -18.69 41.09
CA GLN A 62 -12.25 -18.99 39.84
C GLN A 62 -12.71 -20.45 39.78
N LYS A 63 -11.89 -21.40 40.25
CA LYS A 63 -12.25 -22.82 40.31
C LYS A 63 -13.35 -23.07 41.35
N GLU A 64 -13.25 -22.48 42.54
CA GLU A 64 -14.29 -22.53 43.57
C GLU A 64 -15.65 -22.07 43.01
N PHE A 65 -15.68 -20.91 42.34
CA PHE A 65 -16.88 -20.40 41.69
C PHE A 65 -17.39 -21.31 40.57
N HIS A 66 -16.49 -21.85 39.74
CA HIS A 66 -16.84 -22.77 38.66
C HIS A 66 -17.51 -24.05 39.18
N TYR A 67 -16.94 -24.67 40.21
CA TYR A 67 -17.52 -25.89 40.79
C TYR A 67 -18.83 -25.62 41.54
N ALA A 68 -18.98 -24.46 42.17
CA ALA A 68 -20.24 -24.05 42.80
C ALA A 68 -21.37 -23.89 41.75
N ARG A 69 -21.08 -23.34 40.57
CA ARG A 69 -22.04 -23.23 39.44
C ARG A 69 -22.43 -24.61 38.87
N ILE A 70 -21.47 -25.54 38.77
CA ILE A 70 -21.76 -26.93 38.38
C ILE A 70 -22.73 -27.59 39.38
N LYS A 71 -22.48 -27.45 40.69
CA LYS A 71 -23.35 -27.99 41.74
C LYS A 71 -24.77 -27.40 41.69
N ARG A 72 -24.91 -26.15 41.22
CA ARG A 72 -26.21 -25.47 41.02
C ARG A 72 -26.95 -25.92 39.75
N GLY A 73 -26.34 -26.75 38.91
CA GLY A 73 -26.95 -27.28 37.68
C GLY A 73 -26.74 -26.42 36.44
N ASP A 74 -25.80 -25.46 36.45
CA ASP A 74 -25.55 -24.58 35.30
C ASP A 74 -24.84 -25.31 34.15
N LYS A 75 -25.61 -25.71 33.12
CA LYS A 75 -25.16 -26.46 31.94
C LYS A 75 -24.11 -25.74 31.07
N MET A 76 -23.71 -24.51 31.37
CA MET A 76 -22.65 -23.80 30.62
C MET A 76 -21.24 -24.01 31.21
N PHE A 77 -21.11 -24.65 32.36
CA PHE A 77 -19.86 -24.83 33.09
C PHE A 77 -19.43 -26.30 33.01
N HIS A 78 -18.69 -26.69 31.97
CA HIS A 78 -18.23 -28.07 31.77
C HIS A 78 -16.71 -28.26 31.87
N THR A 79 -15.94 -27.23 31.53
CA THR A 79 -14.47 -27.31 31.52
C THR A 79 -13.89 -26.46 32.64
N PRO A 80 -13.09 -27.05 33.56
CA PRO A 80 -12.53 -26.31 34.67
C PRO A 80 -11.55 -25.23 34.18
N PRO A 81 -11.52 -24.04 34.82
CA PRO A 81 -10.59 -22.98 34.47
C PRO A 81 -9.13 -23.41 34.60
N THR A 82 -8.31 -23.02 33.63
CA THR A 82 -6.85 -23.25 33.62
C THR A 82 -6.08 -21.97 33.90
N LEU A 83 -4.84 -22.10 34.37
CA LEU A 83 -3.98 -20.96 34.67
C LEU A 83 -3.76 -20.10 33.42
N SER A 84 -3.90 -18.78 33.57
CA SER A 84 -3.74 -17.84 32.46
C SER A 84 -3.08 -16.55 32.95
N LYS A 85 -2.58 -15.74 32.00
CA LYS A 85 -1.88 -14.47 32.29
C LYS A 85 -2.72 -13.40 33.01
N LYS A 86 -4.04 -13.58 33.16
CA LYS A 86 -4.90 -12.66 33.94
C LYS A 86 -4.98 -13.03 35.43
N HIS A 87 -4.51 -14.22 35.83
CA HIS A 87 -4.58 -14.70 37.22
C HIS A 87 -3.43 -14.13 38.06
N LEU A 88 -3.41 -12.79 38.21
CA LEU A 88 -2.30 -12.06 38.82
C LEU A 88 -2.02 -12.47 40.28
N PHE A 89 -3.07 -12.72 41.09
CA PHE A 89 -2.88 -13.16 42.48
C PHE A 89 -2.25 -14.55 42.58
N THR A 90 -2.45 -15.39 41.57
CA THR A 90 -1.84 -16.73 41.52
C THR A 90 -0.39 -16.66 41.03
N HIS A 91 -0.07 -15.76 40.10
CA HIS A 91 1.30 -15.63 39.57
C HIS A 91 2.22 -14.82 40.49
N TYR A 92 1.69 -13.83 41.21
CA TYR A 92 2.47 -12.82 41.91
C TYR A 92 1.90 -12.51 43.31
N PRO A 93 1.90 -13.49 44.23
CA PRO A 93 1.41 -13.29 45.60
C PRO A 93 2.18 -12.20 46.36
N GLU A 94 3.44 -11.94 46.01
CA GLU A 94 4.28 -10.89 46.58
C GLU A 94 3.84 -9.47 46.19
N HIS A 95 3.05 -9.30 45.12
CA HIS A 95 2.61 -8.01 44.59
C HIS A 95 1.13 -7.70 44.88
N ILE A 96 0.51 -8.36 45.88
CA ILE A 96 -0.93 -8.23 46.19
C ILE A 96 -1.39 -6.77 46.34
N LYS A 97 -0.60 -5.93 47.04
CA LYS A 97 -0.95 -4.51 47.27
C LYS A 97 -1.07 -3.74 45.94
N LEU A 98 -0.08 -3.91 45.06
CA LEU A 98 -0.04 -3.28 43.74
C LEU A 98 -1.15 -3.81 42.82
N ILE A 99 -1.45 -5.11 42.89
CA ILE A 99 -2.54 -5.74 42.15
C ILE A 99 -3.89 -5.16 42.58
N LYS A 100 -4.14 -5.02 43.89
CA LYS A 100 -5.37 -4.41 44.42
C LYS A 100 -5.49 -2.93 44.04
N GLU A 101 -4.39 -2.18 44.04
CA GLU A 101 -4.37 -0.79 43.55
C GLU A 101 -4.78 -0.71 42.08
N MET A 102 -4.22 -1.60 41.24
CA MET A 102 -4.57 -1.67 39.81
C MET A 102 -6.03 -2.06 39.59
N MET A 103 -6.58 -2.99 40.38
CA MET A 103 -8.00 -3.35 40.33
C MET A 103 -8.91 -2.14 40.57
N LYS A 104 -8.59 -1.32 41.59
CA LYS A 104 -9.33 -0.07 41.89
C LYS A 104 -9.26 0.92 40.74
N LYS A 105 -8.11 1.08 40.09
CA LYS A 105 -8.00 1.98 38.93
C LYS A 105 -8.75 1.45 37.71
N ILE A 106 -8.76 0.13 37.50
CA ILE A 106 -9.49 -0.52 36.42
C ILE A 106 -11.01 -0.39 36.61
N SER A 107 -11.54 -0.55 37.83
CA SER A 107 -12.99 -0.44 38.08
C SER A 107 -13.52 0.96 37.70
N LEU A 108 -12.80 2.02 38.07
CA LEU A 108 -13.17 3.44 37.84
C LEU A 108 -13.40 3.84 36.37
N ILE A 109 -12.71 3.23 35.39
CA ILE A 109 -12.80 3.66 33.98
C ILE A 109 -13.95 2.98 33.21
N ASN A 110 -14.65 2.01 33.81
CA ASN A 110 -15.75 1.28 33.17
C ASN A 110 -15.45 0.81 31.72
N SER A 111 -14.30 0.16 31.50
CA SER A 111 -13.89 -0.34 30.18
C SER A 111 -14.42 -1.74 29.89
N GLY A 112 -14.70 -2.06 28.62
CA GLY A 112 -15.22 -3.37 28.21
C GLY A 112 -14.33 -4.56 28.61
N ARG A 113 -14.92 -5.75 28.77
CA ARG A 113 -14.25 -6.99 29.23
C ARG A 113 -12.98 -7.33 28.44
N SER A 114 -13.03 -7.23 27.11
CA SER A 114 -11.87 -7.51 26.24
C SER A 114 -10.70 -6.57 26.53
N THR A 115 -10.97 -5.28 26.71
CA THR A 115 -9.96 -4.26 27.05
C THR A 115 -9.38 -4.51 28.43
N THR A 116 -10.23 -4.79 29.43
CA THR A 116 -9.79 -5.12 30.78
C THR A 116 -8.85 -6.33 30.79
N ILE A 117 -9.21 -7.41 30.09
CA ILE A 117 -8.34 -8.60 29.98
C ILE A 117 -7.01 -8.27 29.29
N LYS A 118 -7.01 -7.42 28.26
CA LYS A 118 -5.76 -6.98 27.60
C LYS A 118 -4.85 -6.21 28.56
N VAL A 119 -5.42 -5.29 29.35
CA VAL A 119 -4.68 -4.51 30.37
C VAL A 119 -4.11 -5.43 31.45
N LEU A 120 -4.91 -6.35 32.01
CA LEU A 120 -4.45 -7.31 33.03
C LEU A 120 -3.32 -8.22 32.52
N LYS A 121 -3.43 -8.71 31.28
CA LYS A 121 -2.35 -9.49 30.67
C LYS A 121 -1.10 -8.65 30.39
N GLY A 122 -1.27 -7.36 30.08
CA GLY A 122 -0.18 -6.40 29.97
C GLY A 122 0.53 -6.19 31.31
N PHE A 123 -0.25 -6.06 32.38
CA PHE A 123 0.27 -5.91 33.74
C PHE A 123 1.01 -7.18 34.22
N HIS A 124 0.55 -8.37 33.85
CA HIS A 124 1.31 -9.60 34.09
C HIS A 124 2.70 -9.58 33.47
N ILE A 125 2.84 -9.05 32.24
CA ILE A 125 4.13 -8.95 31.55
C ILE A 125 5.03 -7.93 32.24
N PHE A 126 4.43 -6.82 32.71
CA PHE A 126 5.14 -5.83 33.51
C PHE A 126 5.69 -6.44 34.81
N LEU A 127 4.85 -7.13 35.59
CA LEU A 127 5.28 -7.77 36.85
C LEU A 127 6.33 -8.86 36.61
N LEU A 128 6.21 -9.63 35.52
CA LEU A 128 7.24 -10.60 35.12
C LEU A 128 8.59 -9.92 34.89
N GLY A 129 8.59 -8.79 34.17
CA GLY A 129 9.79 -8.01 33.91
C GLY A 129 10.36 -7.39 35.19
N MET A 130 9.52 -6.92 36.09
CA MET A 130 9.93 -6.37 37.40
C MET A 130 10.63 -7.44 38.25
N ASN A 131 10.05 -8.64 38.34
CA ASN A 131 10.66 -9.77 39.04
C ASN A 131 11.97 -10.20 38.39
N THR A 132 12.04 -10.25 37.06
CA THR A 132 13.28 -10.59 36.32
C THR A 132 14.39 -9.57 36.58
N LEU A 133 14.02 -8.30 36.79
CA LEU A 133 14.95 -7.21 37.07
C LEU A 133 15.21 -6.98 38.57
N ASN A 134 14.65 -7.83 39.45
CA ASN A 134 14.70 -7.69 40.91
C ASN A 134 14.28 -6.29 41.42
N GLN A 135 13.30 -5.66 40.76
CA GLN A 135 12.78 -4.36 41.17
C GLN A 135 11.46 -4.53 41.94
N LYS A 136 11.31 -3.79 43.04
CA LYS A 136 10.07 -3.70 43.82
C LYS A 136 9.44 -2.32 43.63
N LEU A 137 8.12 -2.27 43.68
CA LEU A 137 7.34 -1.03 43.64
C LEU A 137 6.30 -1.05 44.74
N ASP A 138 6.16 0.08 45.42
CA ASP A 138 5.22 0.24 46.52
C ASP A 138 3.89 0.85 46.05
N SER A 139 3.90 1.58 44.92
CA SER A 139 2.73 2.15 44.27
C SER A 139 2.79 2.13 42.74
N LEU A 140 1.63 2.19 42.08
CA LEU A 140 1.54 2.44 40.63
C LEU A 140 2.09 3.83 40.24
N MET A 141 2.09 4.79 41.17
CA MET A 141 2.63 6.15 40.93
C MET A 141 4.15 6.15 40.71
N ASP A 142 4.84 5.13 41.20
CA ASP A 142 6.29 4.99 41.10
C ASP A 142 6.74 4.54 39.70
N ILE A 143 5.79 4.16 38.84
CA ILE A 143 6.07 3.73 37.47
C ILE A 143 6.42 4.96 36.63
N GLY A 144 7.70 5.33 36.58
CA GLY A 144 8.22 6.39 35.71
C GLY A 144 8.86 5.87 34.41
N ASP A 145 9.34 6.79 33.58
CA ASP A 145 9.99 6.53 32.29
C ASP A 145 11.16 5.55 32.39
N ALA A 146 11.98 5.67 33.44
CA ALA A 146 13.11 4.78 33.67
C ALA A 146 12.68 3.31 33.82
N ILE A 147 11.56 3.04 34.50
CA ILE A 147 11.02 1.70 34.67
C ILE A 147 10.43 1.20 33.36
N GLN A 148 9.67 2.05 32.65
CA GLN A 148 9.14 1.72 31.33
C GLN A 148 10.25 1.26 30.36
N ILE A 149 11.34 2.02 30.26
CA ILE A 149 12.48 1.71 29.39
C ILE A 149 13.12 0.38 29.78
N LYS A 150 13.33 0.14 31.08
CA LYS A 150 13.93 -1.11 31.56
C LYS A 150 13.05 -2.33 31.24
N ILE A 151 11.74 -2.23 31.45
CA ILE A 151 10.78 -3.30 31.15
C ILE A 151 10.71 -3.59 29.65
N TYR A 152 10.73 -2.54 28.82
CA TYR A 152 10.76 -2.71 27.37
C TYR A 152 12.05 -3.36 26.87
N ARG A 153 13.22 -2.95 27.38
CA ARG A 153 14.52 -3.57 27.05
C ARG A 153 14.57 -5.03 27.49
N ASN A 154 14.09 -5.34 28.70
CA ASN A 154 14.00 -6.71 29.19
C ASN A 154 13.07 -7.57 28.31
N SER A 155 11.94 -7.01 27.88
CA SER A 155 11.01 -7.67 26.95
C SER A 155 11.63 -7.99 25.59
N GLU A 156 12.55 -7.14 25.10
CA GLU A 156 13.28 -7.41 23.86
C GLU A 156 14.37 -8.46 24.03
N ALA A 157 15.17 -8.36 25.10
CA ALA A 157 16.20 -9.36 25.40
C ALA A 157 15.61 -10.78 25.53
N ASN A 158 14.38 -10.87 26.06
CA ASN A 158 13.67 -12.13 26.27
C ASN A 158 12.78 -12.57 25.09
N ASN A 159 12.86 -11.91 23.92
CA ASN A 159 12.13 -12.28 22.70
C ASN A 159 10.62 -12.54 22.90
N ILE A 160 9.93 -11.75 23.74
CA ILE A 160 8.51 -11.98 24.02
C ILE A 160 7.65 -11.81 22.75
N LEU A 161 6.56 -12.57 22.67
CA LEU A 161 5.64 -12.57 21.52
C LEU A 161 5.09 -11.17 21.21
N LYS A 162 4.87 -10.87 19.92
CA LYS A 162 4.29 -9.60 19.44
C LYS A 162 2.94 -9.26 20.10
N THR A 163 2.12 -10.29 20.35
CA THR A 163 0.83 -10.14 21.04
C THR A 163 0.99 -9.66 22.49
N ASP A 164 2.07 -10.06 23.16
CA ASP A 164 2.40 -9.65 24.51
C ASP A 164 3.01 -8.25 24.55
N LYS A 165 3.86 -7.88 23.57
CA LYS A 165 4.30 -6.48 23.40
C LYS A 165 3.12 -5.51 23.25
N ASN A 166 2.10 -5.90 22.49
CA ASN A 166 0.87 -5.10 22.34
C ASN A 166 0.05 -4.99 23.64
N ARG A 167 0.03 -6.04 24.46
CA ARG A 167 -0.64 -6.04 25.77
C ARG A 167 0.10 -5.15 26.76
N LEU A 168 1.42 -5.22 26.81
CA LEU A 168 2.25 -4.33 27.63
C LEU A 168 2.03 -2.85 27.25
N ARG A 169 1.98 -2.53 25.95
CA ARG A 169 1.61 -1.18 25.48
C ARG A 169 0.19 -0.77 25.88
N SER A 170 -0.75 -1.71 25.86
CA SER A 170 -2.13 -1.45 26.31
C SER A 170 -2.18 -1.15 27.81
N PHE A 171 -1.28 -1.73 28.60
CA PHE A 171 -1.15 -1.44 30.03
C PHE A 171 -0.56 -0.05 30.27
N PHE A 172 0.58 0.33 29.65
CA PHE A 172 1.13 1.68 29.82
C PHE A 172 0.20 2.77 29.27
N GLY A 173 -0.45 2.54 28.12
CA GLY A 173 -1.48 3.45 27.61
C GLY A 173 -2.77 3.49 28.45
N PHE A 174 -2.95 2.53 29.38
CA PHE A 174 -3.99 2.61 30.40
C PHE A 174 -3.50 3.46 31.58
N LEU A 175 -2.26 3.31 32.06
CA LEU A 175 -1.67 4.14 33.11
C LEU A 175 -1.67 5.63 32.74
N GLU A 176 -1.31 5.96 31.50
CA GLU A 176 -1.34 7.34 30.96
C GLU A 176 -2.72 8.02 31.07
N LYS A 177 -3.80 7.23 31.11
CA LYS A 177 -5.15 7.77 31.26
C LYS A 177 -5.56 8.03 32.70
N ILE A 178 -4.89 7.39 33.67
CA ILE A 178 -5.28 7.43 35.09
C ILE A 178 -4.28 8.11 36.00
N LEU A 179 -3.02 8.22 35.58
CA LEU A 179 -1.95 8.82 36.35
C LEU A 179 -1.61 10.18 35.72
N PRO A 180 -1.84 11.31 36.42
CA PRO A 180 -1.75 12.65 35.83
C PRO A 180 -0.36 13.05 35.34
N ASN A 181 0.71 12.39 35.82
CA ASN A 181 2.10 12.67 35.48
C ASN A 181 2.79 11.49 34.77
N PHE A 182 2.02 10.55 34.21
CA PHE A 182 2.57 9.42 33.48
C PHE A 182 2.41 9.63 31.98
N GLU A 183 3.53 9.69 31.26
CA GLU A 183 3.53 9.63 29.81
C GLU A 183 3.93 8.23 29.34
N SER A 184 3.09 7.62 28.50
CA SER A 184 3.40 6.30 27.95
C SER A 184 4.48 6.46 26.89
N ILE A 185 5.66 5.87 27.12
CA ILE A 185 6.72 5.89 26.12
C ILE A 185 6.23 5.09 24.92
N LYS A 186 6.14 5.77 23.77
CA LYS A 186 5.95 5.11 22.48
C LYS A 186 7.21 4.33 22.15
N TYR A 187 7.32 3.13 22.71
CA TYR A 187 8.46 2.26 22.46
C TYR A 187 8.63 2.07 20.96
N MET A 188 9.77 2.53 20.44
CA MET A 188 10.17 2.44 19.02
C MET A 188 10.54 1.00 18.64
N GLY A 189 9.81 0.01 19.16
CA GLY A 189 9.95 -1.42 18.86
C GLY A 189 8.89 -1.96 17.90
N THR A 190 8.04 -1.11 17.34
CA THR A 190 7.81 -1.27 15.91
C THR A 190 8.99 -0.58 15.27
N SER A 191 9.91 -1.34 14.69
CA SER A 191 10.33 -0.90 13.37
C SER A 191 9.01 -0.56 12.67
N TYR A 192 8.78 0.72 12.38
CA TYR A 192 8.21 0.96 11.08
C TYR A 192 9.21 0.20 10.21
N ASN A 193 8.87 -1.03 9.80
CA ASN A 193 9.46 -1.61 8.61
C ASN A 193 9.05 -0.59 7.57
N THR A 194 9.88 0.44 7.47
CA THR A 194 9.72 1.53 6.53
C THR A 194 9.79 0.77 5.24
N LEU A 195 8.66 0.74 4.56
CA LEU A 195 8.48 -0.18 3.47
C LEU A 195 9.42 0.30 2.38
N GLU A 196 10.57 -0.35 2.24
CA GLU A 196 11.59 0.08 1.31
C GLU A 196 11.02 -0.01 -0.10
N SER A 197 10.99 1.14 -0.78
CA SER A 197 10.55 1.23 -2.17
C SER A 197 11.30 0.24 -3.05
N LEU A 198 10.65 -0.27 -4.08
CA LEU A 198 11.39 -0.88 -5.20
C LEU A 198 12.24 0.20 -5.88
N SER A 199 13.37 -0.21 -6.46
CA SER A 199 14.24 0.69 -7.23
C SER A 199 13.58 1.12 -8.54
N SER A 200 13.99 2.27 -9.07
CA SER A 200 13.48 2.80 -10.33
C SER A 200 13.78 1.85 -11.49
N SER A 201 14.96 1.22 -11.51
CA SER A 201 15.34 0.22 -12.53
C SER A 201 14.38 -0.98 -12.53
N LEU A 202 14.09 -1.54 -11.35
CA LEU A 202 13.17 -2.67 -11.23
C LEU A 202 11.75 -2.27 -11.66
N VAL A 203 11.26 -1.11 -11.21
CA VAL A 203 9.92 -0.65 -11.58
C VAL A 203 9.80 -0.35 -13.07
N TYR A 204 10.83 0.20 -13.69
CA TYR A 204 10.88 0.40 -15.14
C TYR A 204 10.73 -0.92 -15.91
N GLN A 205 11.48 -1.96 -15.54
CA GLN A 205 11.35 -3.29 -16.14
C GLN A 205 9.94 -3.86 -15.96
N LEU A 206 9.34 -3.68 -14.78
CA LEU A 206 7.98 -4.11 -14.51
C LEU A 206 6.95 -3.36 -15.38
N ASP A 207 7.07 -2.03 -15.53
CA ASP A 207 6.19 -1.23 -16.40
C ASP A 207 6.33 -1.70 -17.86
N TYR A 208 7.58 -1.82 -18.34
CA TYR A 208 7.90 -2.23 -19.70
C TYR A 208 7.35 -3.60 -20.07
N TYR A 209 7.65 -4.64 -19.29
CA TYR A 209 7.16 -6.00 -19.56
C TYR A 209 5.65 -6.13 -19.34
N SER A 210 5.05 -5.32 -18.44
CA SER A 210 3.59 -5.27 -18.31
C SER A 210 2.94 -4.78 -19.60
N LYS A 211 3.50 -3.75 -20.24
CA LYS A 211 2.98 -3.27 -21.53
C LYS A 211 3.13 -4.28 -22.66
N ILE A 212 4.26 -4.98 -22.72
CA ILE A 212 4.48 -6.04 -23.71
C ILE A 212 3.39 -7.11 -23.56
N GLU A 213 3.19 -7.63 -22.35
CA GLU A 213 2.15 -8.63 -22.08
C GLU A 213 0.75 -8.14 -22.43
N LEU A 214 0.42 -6.90 -22.06
CA LEU A 214 -0.89 -6.33 -22.33
C LEU A 214 -1.13 -6.14 -23.82
N SER A 215 -0.12 -5.71 -24.57
CA SER A 215 -0.21 -5.50 -26.01
C SER A 215 -0.29 -6.83 -26.76
N GLU A 216 0.47 -7.84 -26.35
CA GLU A 216 0.40 -9.21 -26.89
C GLU A 216 -0.98 -9.83 -26.59
N THR A 217 -1.46 -9.71 -25.35
CA THR A 217 -2.80 -10.20 -24.95
C THR A 217 -3.90 -9.52 -25.75
N MET A 218 -3.83 -8.19 -25.90
CA MET A 218 -4.79 -7.41 -26.69
C MET A 218 -4.81 -7.86 -28.15
N LYS A 219 -3.64 -7.94 -28.79
CA LYS A 219 -3.51 -8.41 -30.18
C LYS A 219 -4.11 -9.81 -30.35
N ASN A 220 -3.74 -10.74 -29.49
CA ASN A 220 -4.17 -12.14 -29.60
C ASN A 220 -5.67 -12.34 -29.37
N ALA A 221 -6.27 -11.54 -28.47
CA ALA A 221 -7.70 -11.54 -28.22
C ALA A 221 -8.48 -10.86 -29.34
N GLU A 222 -8.00 -9.73 -29.87
CA GLU A 222 -8.63 -9.03 -31.00
C GLU A 222 -8.59 -9.88 -32.28
N GLU A 223 -7.50 -10.60 -32.52
CA GLU A 223 -7.40 -11.58 -33.61
C GLU A 223 -8.46 -12.68 -33.46
N TYR A 224 -8.61 -13.26 -32.27
CA TYR A 224 -9.65 -14.26 -31.99
C TYR A 224 -11.07 -13.69 -32.16
N LEU A 225 -11.34 -12.47 -31.69
CA LEU A 225 -12.62 -11.80 -31.89
C LEU A 225 -12.91 -11.55 -33.37
N GLY A 226 -11.88 -11.24 -34.16
CA GLY A 226 -11.97 -11.15 -35.62
C GLY A 226 -12.37 -12.49 -36.24
N TRP A 227 -11.75 -13.59 -35.81
CA TRP A 227 -12.14 -14.93 -36.24
C TRP A 227 -13.59 -15.24 -35.89
N MET A 228 -14.05 -14.92 -34.68
CA MET A 228 -15.45 -15.18 -34.29
C MET A 228 -16.46 -14.41 -35.14
N LYS A 229 -16.16 -13.17 -35.55
CA LYS A 229 -17.01 -12.43 -36.49
C LYS A 229 -17.05 -13.08 -37.87
N GLU A 230 -15.94 -13.62 -38.34
CA GLU A 230 -15.89 -14.36 -39.60
C GLU A 230 -16.69 -15.67 -39.52
N PHE A 231 -16.56 -16.39 -38.40
CA PHE A 231 -17.31 -17.61 -38.14
C PHE A 231 -18.82 -17.40 -38.15
N GLU A 232 -19.31 -16.24 -37.70
CA GLU A 232 -20.74 -15.88 -37.78
C GLU A 232 -21.28 -15.81 -39.22
N THR A 233 -20.41 -15.74 -40.24
CA THR A 233 -20.82 -15.57 -41.64
C THR A 233 -20.97 -16.87 -42.42
N PHE A 234 -20.58 -18.03 -41.88
CA PHE A 234 -20.72 -19.30 -42.58
C PHE A 234 -20.94 -20.51 -41.65
N GLU A 235 -21.66 -21.53 -42.14
CA GLU A 235 -21.86 -22.78 -41.40
C GLU A 235 -20.65 -23.71 -41.58
N LEU A 236 -19.92 -24.01 -40.49
CA LEU A 236 -18.70 -24.79 -40.55
C LEU A 236 -18.93 -26.21 -41.10
N PHE A 237 -19.93 -26.92 -40.58
CA PHE A 237 -20.26 -28.29 -40.96
C PHE A 237 -21.35 -28.38 -42.03
N SER A 238 -21.39 -27.43 -42.98
CA SER A 238 -22.23 -27.56 -44.18
C SER A 238 -21.83 -28.75 -45.04
N ILE A 239 -22.76 -29.24 -45.87
CA ILE A 239 -22.47 -30.38 -46.77
C ILE A 239 -21.37 -30.03 -47.77
N GLU A 240 -21.32 -28.78 -48.25
CA GLU A 240 -20.30 -28.26 -49.15
C GLU A 240 -18.91 -28.33 -48.51
N ASN A 241 -18.75 -27.85 -47.27
CA ASN A 241 -17.48 -27.84 -46.55
C ASN A 241 -17.00 -29.26 -46.21
N LEU A 242 -17.93 -30.12 -45.77
CA LEU A 242 -17.65 -31.53 -45.47
C LEU A 242 -17.23 -32.29 -46.72
N ALA A 243 -17.93 -32.11 -47.85
CA ALA A 243 -17.60 -32.71 -49.12
C ALA A 243 -16.23 -32.21 -49.62
N ARG A 244 -16.01 -30.89 -49.66
CA ARG A 244 -14.74 -30.28 -50.09
C ARG A 244 -13.55 -30.88 -49.33
N THR A 245 -13.62 -30.87 -48.01
CA THR A 245 -12.57 -31.37 -47.13
C THR A 245 -12.33 -32.87 -47.32
N TYR A 246 -13.39 -33.66 -47.43
CA TYR A 246 -13.30 -35.10 -47.60
C TYR A 246 -12.60 -35.47 -48.91
N TYR A 247 -13.01 -34.84 -50.02
CA TYR A 247 -12.50 -35.17 -51.36
C TYR A 247 -11.07 -34.66 -51.59
N GLU A 248 -10.71 -33.45 -51.14
CA GLU A 248 -9.32 -32.97 -51.25
C GLU A 248 -8.33 -33.88 -50.51
N ARG A 249 -8.73 -34.40 -49.33
CA ARG A 249 -7.93 -35.36 -48.57
C ARG A 249 -7.85 -36.73 -49.24
N LEU A 250 -8.91 -37.14 -49.89
CA LEU A 250 -8.92 -38.39 -50.65
C LEU A 250 -7.98 -38.29 -51.86
N ASP A 251 -7.98 -37.16 -52.56
CA ASP A 251 -7.13 -36.93 -53.72
C ASP A 251 -5.65 -36.86 -53.34
N SER A 252 -5.33 -36.24 -52.20
CA SER A 252 -3.95 -36.11 -51.71
C SER A 252 -3.39 -37.37 -51.04
N LEU A 253 -4.19 -38.10 -50.26
CA LEU A 253 -3.72 -39.23 -49.43
C LEU A 253 -4.19 -40.61 -49.92
N GLY A 254 -5.07 -40.66 -50.92
CA GLY A 254 -5.61 -41.89 -51.48
C GLY A 254 -6.25 -42.80 -50.42
N ALA A 255 -5.90 -44.10 -50.45
CA ALA A 255 -6.42 -45.09 -49.51
C ALA A 255 -5.96 -44.90 -48.04
N ASN A 256 -4.98 -44.02 -47.79
CA ASN A 256 -4.41 -43.77 -46.46
C ASN A 256 -5.15 -42.70 -45.64
N ALA A 257 -6.16 -42.03 -46.21
CA ALA A 257 -6.89 -40.91 -45.58
C ALA A 257 -7.78 -41.28 -44.35
N ASN A 258 -7.63 -42.46 -43.74
CA ASN A 258 -8.76 -43.18 -43.14
C ASN A 258 -9.34 -42.62 -41.83
N SER A 259 -8.57 -42.10 -40.87
CA SER A 259 -9.13 -41.76 -39.52
C SER A 259 -9.94 -40.46 -39.50
N GLU A 260 -9.47 -39.43 -40.21
CA GLU A 260 -10.12 -38.11 -40.28
C GLU A 260 -11.26 -38.09 -41.29
N ASN A 261 -11.10 -38.72 -42.45
CA ASN A 261 -12.19 -38.88 -43.41
C ASN A 261 -13.37 -39.66 -42.83
N ARG A 262 -13.12 -40.65 -41.95
CA ARG A 262 -14.19 -41.28 -41.15
C ARG A 262 -14.91 -40.29 -40.25
N THR A 263 -14.21 -39.30 -39.73
CA THR A 263 -14.79 -38.27 -38.87
C THR A 263 -15.67 -37.32 -39.67
N TYR A 264 -15.21 -36.79 -40.81
CA TYR A 264 -16.02 -35.95 -41.71
C TYR A 264 -17.24 -36.71 -42.26
N ASN A 265 -17.06 -37.96 -42.69
CA ASN A 265 -18.16 -38.80 -43.16
C ASN A 265 -19.19 -39.06 -42.05
N LYS A 266 -18.74 -39.28 -40.81
CA LYS A 266 -19.66 -39.42 -39.67
C LYS A 266 -20.45 -38.13 -39.43
N ILE A 267 -19.81 -36.96 -39.47
CA ILE A 267 -20.52 -35.67 -39.33
C ILE A 267 -21.60 -35.53 -40.41
N ALA A 268 -21.26 -35.83 -41.67
CA ALA A 268 -22.21 -35.73 -42.78
C ALA A 268 -23.41 -36.66 -42.63
N ILE A 269 -23.19 -37.90 -42.15
CA ILE A 269 -24.28 -38.84 -41.87
C ILE A 269 -25.17 -38.34 -40.73
N GLU A 270 -24.58 -37.90 -39.62
CA GLU A 270 -25.35 -37.54 -38.41
C GLU A 270 -26.11 -36.21 -38.59
N LEU A 271 -25.56 -35.24 -39.32
CA LEU A 271 -26.19 -33.93 -39.51
C LEU A 271 -27.07 -33.83 -40.76
N HIS A 272 -26.63 -34.45 -41.86
CA HIS A 272 -27.25 -34.26 -43.17
C HIS A 272 -27.83 -35.56 -43.74
N GLN A 273 -27.68 -36.69 -43.05
CA GLN A 273 -28.10 -38.02 -43.53
C GLN A 273 -27.45 -38.39 -44.87
N ILE A 274 -26.24 -37.89 -45.14
CA ILE A 274 -25.52 -38.10 -46.38
C ILE A 274 -24.20 -38.83 -46.12
N GLU A 275 -23.99 -39.94 -46.84
CA GLU A 275 -22.71 -40.65 -46.87
C GLU A 275 -21.80 -40.03 -47.92
N LEU A 276 -20.70 -39.39 -47.49
CA LEU A 276 -19.67 -38.83 -48.38
C LEU A 276 -18.94 -39.94 -49.15
N LYS A 277 -18.76 -41.10 -48.51
CA LYS A 277 -18.16 -42.29 -49.13
C LYS A 277 -19.20 -43.16 -49.84
N SER A 278 -19.62 -42.79 -51.03
CA SER A 278 -20.62 -43.53 -51.81
C SER A 278 -20.08 -44.70 -52.66
N TRP A 279 -18.81 -45.09 -52.50
CA TRP A 279 -18.15 -46.14 -53.31
C TRP A 279 -17.19 -47.04 -52.50
N THR A 280 -16.76 -48.12 -53.15
CA THR A 280 -15.69 -49.02 -52.67
C THR A 280 -14.50 -49.00 -53.64
N PHE A 281 -13.29 -49.29 -53.15
CA PHE A 281 -12.10 -49.40 -54.00
C PHE A 281 -11.91 -50.83 -54.50
N LYS A 282 -11.65 -51.01 -55.80
CA LYS A 282 -11.11 -52.25 -56.39
C LYS A 282 -9.57 -52.18 -56.44
N ARG A 283 -8.90 -53.32 -56.72
CA ARG A 283 -7.46 -53.33 -57.05
C ARG A 283 -7.15 -52.23 -58.09
N LYS A 284 -6.09 -51.44 -57.87
CA LYS A 284 -5.69 -50.26 -58.66
C LYS A 284 -6.53 -48.97 -58.47
N ASN A 285 -7.13 -48.74 -57.30
CA ASN A 285 -7.85 -47.49 -56.94
C ASN A 285 -9.07 -47.12 -57.81
N ILE A 286 -9.64 -48.09 -58.53
CA ILE A 286 -10.85 -47.85 -59.34
C ILE A 286 -12.08 -47.85 -58.41
N MET A 287 -12.89 -46.77 -58.47
CA MET A 287 -14.12 -46.63 -57.69
C MET A 287 -15.23 -47.54 -58.23
N LYS A 288 -15.85 -48.34 -57.35
CA LYS A 288 -17.00 -49.20 -57.65
C LYS A 288 -18.22 -48.73 -56.87
N TYR A 289 -19.27 -48.33 -57.59
CA TYR A 289 -20.59 -47.99 -57.05
C TYR A 289 -21.48 -49.24 -57.02
N LYS A 290 -22.38 -49.34 -56.04
CA LYS A 290 -23.34 -50.45 -55.93
C LYS A 290 -24.52 -50.29 -56.89
N ASN A 291 -24.96 -49.04 -57.13
CA ASN A 291 -26.10 -48.73 -58.00
C ASN A 291 -25.92 -47.36 -58.71
N LYS A 292 -26.83 -47.02 -59.62
CA LYS A 292 -26.81 -45.75 -60.39
C LYS A 292 -27.01 -44.52 -59.50
N GLU A 293 -27.88 -44.65 -58.50
CA GLU A 293 -28.18 -43.60 -57.52
C GLU A 293 -26.94 -43.15 -56.73
N GLN A 294 -26.11 -44.09 -56.26
CA GLN A 294 -24.84 -43.77 -55.60
C GLN A 294 -23.89 -42.99 -56.51
N LYS A 295 -23.83 -43.36 -57.79
CA LYS A 295 -23.00 -42.66 -58.78
C LYS A 295 -23.49 -41.23 -59.03
N GLU A 296 -24.81 -41.02 -59.04
CA GLU A 296 -25.41 -39.68 -59.15
C GLU A 296 -25.20 -38.84 -57.89
N ASN A 297 -25.36 -39.42 -56.69
CA ASN A 297 -25.08 -38.76 -55.42
C ASN A 297 -23.61 -38.35 -55.30
N HIS A 298 -22.67 -39.21 -55.72
CA HIS A 298 -21.26 -38.85 -55.78
C HIS A 298 -21.00 -37.64 -56.68
N LYS A 299 -21.59 -37.59 -57.87
CA LYS A 299 -21.48 -36.42 -58.77
C LYS A 299 -22.02 -35.15 -58.13
N LYS A 300 -23.19 -35.21 -57.48
CA LYS A 300 -23.76 -34.08 -56.73
C LYS A 300 -22.82 -33.59 -55.62
N LEU A 301 -22.22 -34.51 -54.88
CA LEU A 301 -21.27 -34.17 -53.81
C LEU A 301 -19.97 -33.53 -54.33
N ILE A 302 -19.50 -33.92 -55.52
CA ILE A 302 -18.38 -33.25 -56.19
C ILE A 302 -18.77 -31.81 -56.57
N GLU A 303 -19.99 -31.58 -57.05
CA GLU A 303 -20.46 -30.22 -57.34
C GLU A 303 -20.64 -29.37 -56.07
N TYR A 304 -21.13 -29.96 -54.96
CA TYR A 304 -21.16 -29.28 -53.66
C TYR A 304 -19.75 -28.95 -53.16
N ALA A 305 -18.80 -29.86 -53.32
CA ALA A 305 -17.41 -29.64 -52.91
C ALA A 305 -16.82 -28.38 -53.56
N LYS A 306 -17.15 -28.06 -54.82
CA LYS A 306 -16.64 -26.84 -55.49
C LYS A 306 -17.07 -25.54 -54.81
N LYS A 307 -18.17 -25.54 -54.06
CA LYS A 307 -18.71 -24.37 -53.35
C LYS A 307 -18.22 -24.28 -51.90
N GLY A 308 -17.61 -25.35 -51.38
CA GLY A 308 -17.17 -25.44 -49.99
C GLY A 308 -15.74 -24.95 -49.78
N ILE A 309 -15.39 -24.75 -48.52
CA ILE A 309 -14.02 -24.52 -48.05
C ILE A 309 -13.47 -25.76 -47.34
N ASN A 310 -12.14 -25.88 -47.29
CA ASN A 310 -11.48 -26.92 -46.53
C ASN A 310 -11.51 -26.55 -45.03
N ILE A 311 -12.07 -27.44 -44.21
CA ILE A 311 -12.22 -27.29 -42.76
C ILE A 311 -11.28 -28.21 -41.97
N SER A 312 -10.19 -28.67 -42.59
CA SER A 312 -9.13 -29.42 -41.90
C SER A 312 -8.44 -28.54 -40.85
N ILE A 313 -8.13 -29.12 -39.69
CA ILE A 313 -7.51 -28.41 -38.58
C ILE A 313 -6.00 -28.28 -38.85
N GLU A 314 -5.66 -27.33 -39.72
CA GLU A 314 -4.27 -27.04 -40.13
C GLU A 314 -3.75 -25.72 -39.54
N SER A 315 -4.63 -24.97 -38.87
CA SER A 315 -4.30 -23.68 -38.26
C SER A 315 -5.03 -23.48 -36.93
N GLU A 316 -4.51 -22.57 -36.09
CA GLU A 316 -5.16 -22.16 -34.84
C GLU A 316 -6.57 -21.60 -35.09
N LYS A 317 -6.74 -20.84 -36.17
CA LYS A 317 -8.03 -20.26 -36.58
C LYS A 317 -9.07 -21.35 -36.88
N MET A 318 -8.72 -22.35 -37.69
CA MET A 318 -9.67 -23.43 -38.00
C MET A 318 -9.96 -24.29 -36.77
N PHE A 319 -8.98 -24.50 -35.89
CA PHE A 319 -9.23 -25.10 -34.58
C PHE A 319 -10.23 -24.27 -33.76
N ALA A 320 -10.10 -22.94 -33.76
CA ALA A 320 -11.02 -22.05 -33.05
C ALA A 320 -12.47 -22.20 -33.54
N PHE A 321 -12.67 -22.30 -34.86
CA PHE A 321 -13.99 -22.52 -35.47
C PHE A 321 -14.60 -23.85 -35.04
N TRP A 322 -13.83 -24.94 -35.15
CA TRP A 322 -14.24 -26.26 -34.67
C TRP A 322 -14.60 -26.23 -33.18
N TYR A 323 -13.76 -25.57 -32.38
CA TYR A 323 -13.96 -25.50 -30.95
C TYR A 323 -15.22 -24.70 -30.59
N LYS A 324 -15.48 -23.59 -31.27
CA LYS A 324 -16.68 -22.77 -31.08
C LYS A 324 -17.96 -23.49 -31.53
N GLU A 325 -17.93 -24.17 -32.67
CA GLU A 325 -19.06 -24.96 -33.19
C GLU A 325 -19.45 -26.09 -32.23
N LEU A 326 -18.45 -26.83 -31.73
CA LEU A 326 -18.70 -27.96 -30.82
C LEU A 326 -19.08 -27.49 -29.41
N LEU A 327 -18.48 -26.39 -28.93
CA LEU A 327 -18.62 -25.87 -27.56
C LEU A 327 -19.05 -24.39 -27.59
N PRO A 328 -20.29 -24.08 -28.01
CA PRO A 328 -20.72 -22.69 -28.24
C PRO A 328 -20.68 -21.83 -26.97
N ASN A 329 -20.87 -22.45 -25.81
CA ASN A 329 -20.94 -21.80 -24.50
C ASN A 329 -19.61 -21.88 -23.70
N TYR A 330 -18.50 -22.30 -24.30
CA TYR A 330 -17.19 -22.31 -23.62
C TYR A 330 -16.73 -20.88 -23.26
N PRO A 331 -16.12 -20.62 -22.09
CA PRO A 331 -15.70 -21.56 -21.02
C PRO A 331 -16.77 -21.94 -20.00
N PHE A 332 -17.96 -21.39 -20.12
CA PHE A 332 -19.01 -21.53 -19.12
C PHE A 332 -19.57 -22.95 -19.07
N GLU A 333 -19.69 -23.58 -20.23
CA GLU A 333 -20.07 -24.97 -20.38
C GLU A 333 -19.03 -25.76 -21.18
N LYS A 334 -18.77 -26.99 -20.73
CA LYS A 334 -17.84 -27.93 -21.39
C LYS A 334 -18.54 -29.04 -22.15
N LYS A 335 -19.87 -29.06 -22.11
CA LYS A 335 -20.66 -30.05 -22.81
C LYS A 335 -20.69 -29.66 -24.27
N ILE A 336 -20.47 -30.65 -25.14
CA ILE A 336 -20.71 -30.46 -26.56
C ILE A 336 -22.20 -30.15 -26.74
N SER A 337 -22.52 -29.27 -27.68
CA SER A 337 -23.89 -29.07 -28.13
C SER A 337 -24.56 -30.42 -28.42
N GLU A 338 -25.84 -30.57 -28.05
CA GLU A 338 -26.57 -31.83 -28.26
C GLU A 338 -26.55 -32.25 -29.74
N LYS A 339 -26.56 -31.27 -30.66
CA LYS A 339 -26.37 -31.43 -32.11
C LYS A 339 -25.14 -32.28 -32.47
N TYR A 340 -24.11 -32.26 -31.64
CA TYR A 340 -22.84 -32.96 -31.86
C TYR A 340 -22.50 -33.97 -30.75
N SER A 341 -23.50 -34.49 -30.02
CA SER A 341 -23.30 -35.44 -28.91
C SER A 341 -22.43 -36.66 -29.27
N PHE A 342 -22.47 -37.10 -30.53
CA PHE A 342 -21.64 -38.18 -31.09
C PHE A 342 -20.12 -37.88 -31.12
N PHE A 343 -19.70 -36.65 -30.82
CA PHE A 343 -18.31 -36.21 -30.69
C PHE A 343 -17.75 -36.23 -29.26
N ASN A 344 -18.57 -36.53 -28.24
CA ASN A 344 -18.17 -36.40 -26.83
C ASN A 344 -16.87 -37.15 -26.48
N SER A 345 -16.66 -38.35 -27.02
CA SER A 345 -15.44 -39.14 -26.80
C SER A 345 -14.19 -38.62 -27.52
N LYS A 346 -14.35 -37.66 -28.45
CA LYS A 346 -13.27 -37.15 -29.33
C LYS A 346 -12.76 -35.75 -28.97
N ILE A 347 -13.35 -35.05 -28.00
CA ILE A 347 -12.88 -33.72 -27.58
C ILE A 347 -11.42 -33.73 -27.13
N THR A 348 -11.01 -34.76 -26.39
CA THR A 348 -9.64 -34.86 -25.89
C THR A 348 -8.66 -35.01 -27.05
N ALA A 349 -9.01 -35.84 -28.04
CA ALA A 349 -8.23 -35.99 -29.27
C ALA A 349 -8.14 -34.67 -30.04
N LEU A 350 -9.23 -33.90 -30.14
CA LEU A 350 -9.24 -32.58 -30.75
C LEU A 350 -8.23 -31.64 -30.07
N ARG A 351 -8.23 -31.57 -28.73
CA ARG A 351 -7.26 -30.76 -27.97
C ARG A 351 -5.82 -31.23 -28.18
N SER A 352 -5.60 -32.53 -28.25
CA SER A 352 -4.28 -33.11 -28.53
C SER A 352 -3.77 -32.72 -29.92
N LYS A 353 -4.64 -32.64 -30.94
CA LYS A 353 -4.26 -32.17 -32.28
C LYS A 353 -3.66 -30.77 -32.27
N LEU A 354 -4.28 -29.83 -31.55
CA LEU A 354 -3.76 -28.47 -31.42
C LEU A 354 -2.31 -28.46 -30.90
N THR A 355 -2.01 -29.31 -29.93
CA THR A 355 -0.68 -29.36 -29.32
C THR A 355 0.33 -30.13 -30.16
N HIS A 356 -0.05 -31.26 -30.77
CA HIS A 356 0.89 -32.13 -31.49
C HIS A 356 1.03 -31.81 -32.98
N GLU A 357 -0.03 -31.40 -33.66
CA GLU A 357 -0.03 -31.12 -35.11
C GLU A 357 0.26 -29.64 -35.37
N ILE A 358 -0.39 -28.73 -34.63
CA ILE A 358 -0.23 -27.27 -34.82
C ILE A 358 0.90 -26.70 -33.94
N GLY A 359 1.29 -27.39 -32.87
CA GLY A 359 2.35 -26.94 -31.95
C GLY A 359 1.89 -25.88 -30.93
N ILE A 360 0.58 -25.73 -30.72
CA ILE A 360 0.01 -24.72 -29.80
C ILE A 360 -0.48 -25.37 -28.51
N ASN A 361 0.02 -24.89 -27.38
CA ASN A 361 -0.48 -25.33 -26.09
C ASN A 361 -1.94 -24.90 -25.90
N PHE A 362 -2.82 -25.84 -25.54
CA PHE A 362 -4.24 -25.55 -25.32
C PHE A 362 -4.49 -24.44 -24.28
N LYS A 363 -3.65 -24.32 -23.24
CA LYS A 363 -3.76 -23.20 -22.28
C LYS A 363 -3.49 -21.85 -22.95
N ASN A 364 -2.55 -21.76 -23.87
CA ASN A 364 -2.27 -20.52 -24.61
C ASN A 364 -3.46 -20.13 -25.50
N PHE A 365 -4.06 -21.09 -26.19
CA PHE A 365 -5.29 -20.87 -26.95
C PHE A 365 -6.42 -20.33 -26.07
N THR A 366 -6.67 -20.94 -24.90
CA THR A 366 -7.75 -20.46 -24.00
C THR A 366 -7.55 -19.04 -23.48
N ARG A 367 -6.29 -18.57 -23.37
CA ARG A 367 -5.98 -17.19 -22.95
C ARG A 367 -6.37 -16.14 -24.00
N ARG A 368 -6.62 -16.53 -25.25
CA ARG A 368 -7.19 -15.64 -26.28
C ARG A 368 -8.68 -15.38 -26.05
N ILE A 369 -9.38 -16.36 -25.49
CA ILE A 369 -10.83 -16.33 -25.31
C ILE A 369 -11.22 -15.52 -24.08
N PHE A 370 -10.49 -15.70 -22.96
CA PHE A 370 -10.78 -15.01 -21.70
C PHE A 370 -9.52 -14.85 -20.83
N PRO A 371 -9.51 -13.87 -19.92
CA PRO A 371 -8.39 -13.67 -19.03
C PRO A 371 -8.30 -14.74 -17.94
N THR A 372 -7.05 -15.12 -17.63
CA THR A 372 -6.69 -15.89 -16.43
C THR A 372 -6.16 -14.94 -15.34
N ALA A 373 -5.89 -15.46 -14.14
CA ALA A 373 -5.26 -14.68 -13.08
C ALA A 373 -3.92 -14.03 -13.52
N ASN A 374 -3.09 -14.76 -14.27
CA ASN A 374 -1.86 -14.22 -14.87
C ASN A 374 -2.15 -13.24 -16.02
N GLY A 375 -3.30 -13.36 -16.69
CA GLY A 375 -3.69 -12.46 -17.79
C GLY A 375 -4.14 -11.07 -17.30
N ILE A 376 -4.78 -10.98 -16.13
CA ILE A 376 -5.16 -9.68 -15.54
C ILE A 376 -4.02 -9.02 -14.75
N TYR A 377 -3.03 -9.80 -14.31
CA TYR A 377 -1.95 -9.32 -13.45
C TYR A 377 -1.12 -8.18 -14.05
N PRO A 378 -0.71 -8.20 -15.34
CA PRO A 378 -0.01 -7.07 -15.96
C PRO A 378 -0.78 -5.74 -15.88
N LEU A 379 -2.10 -5.76 -16.05
CA LEU A 379 -2.93 -4.55 -15.93
C LEU A 379 -2.96 -4.05 -14.49
N ILE A 380 -3.10 -4.96 -13.52
CA ILE A 380 -3.03 -4.61 -12.09
C ILE A 380 -1.68 -3.96 -11.78
N LEU A 381 -0.58 -4.55 -12.23
CA LEU A 381 0.76 -4.06 -11.97
C LEU A 381 1.00 -2.69 -12.60
N LEU A 382 0.59 -2.50 -13.86
CA LEU A 382 0.67 -1.22 -14.58
C LEU A 382 -0.08 -0.11 -13.83
N LEU A 383 -1.31 -0.38 -13.39
CA LEU A 383 -2.13 0.59 -12.66
C LEU A 383 -1.54 0.91 -11.28
N MET A 384 -0.98 -0.08 -10.58
CA MET A 384 -0.29 0.15 -9.31
C MET A 384 0.96 1.01 -9.47
N ILE A 385 1.73 0.82 -10.56
CA ILE A 385 2.94 1.58 -10.87
C ILE A 385 2.59 3.02 -11.23
N ARG A 386 1.69 3.20 -12.21
CA ARG A 386 1.44 4.51 -12.83
C ARG A 386 0.55 5.42 -12.01
N GLU A 387 -0.48 4.84 -11.37
CA GLU A 387 -1.46 5.61 -10.60
C GLU A 387 -1.16 5.62 -9.10
N GLY A 388 -0.22 4.77 -8.64
CA GLY A 388 0.10 4.65 -7.21
C GLY A 388 -1.05 4.10 -6.36
N THR A 389 -2.07 3.52 -6.99
CA THR A 389 -3.28 3.02 -6.33
C THR A 389 -2.98 1.76 -5.53
N ASN A 390 -3.58 1.64 -4.34
CA ASN A 390 -3.43 0.44 -3.53
C ASN A 390 -4.11 -0.76 -4.20
N ALA A 391 -3.50 -1.94 -4.08
CA ALA A 391 -4.12 -3.20 -4.49
C ALA A 391 -5.54 -3.39 -3.93
N GLU A 392 -5.76 -2.99 -2.66
CA GLU A 392 -7.08 -3.11 -2.03
C GLU A 392 -8.16 -2.23 -2.66
N VAL A 393 -7.77 -1.09 -3.25
CA VAL A 393 -8.65 -0.14 -3.94
C VAL A 393 -8.93 -0.63 -5.35
N LEU A 394 -7.89 -1.03 -6.10
CA LEU A 394 -8.03 -1.61 -7.45
C LEU A 394 -8.94 -2.84 -7.43
N ARG A 395 -8.76 -3.70 -6.42
CA ARG A 395 -9.60 -4.88 -6.21
C ARG A 395 -11.08 -4.53 -6.01
N ASP A 396 -11.38 -3.34 -5.51
CA ASP A 396 -12.75 -2.90 -5.25
C ASP A 396 -13.36 -2.11 -6.43
N TRP A 397 -12.65 -1.99 -7.55
CA TRP A 397 -13.20 -1.36 -8.75
C TRP A 397 -14.40 -2.14 -9.27
N LYS A 398 -15.48 -1.40 -9.55
CA LYS A 398 -16.76 -1.96 -9.95
C LYS A 398 -17.16 -1.55 -11.36
N ILE A 399 -17.86 -2.47 -12.02
CA ILE A 399 -18.54 -2.22 -13.29
C ILE A 399 -20.02 -1.91 -13.03
N LYS A 400 -20.60 -1.10 -13.89
CA LYS A 400 -22.03 -0.80 -13.94
C LYS A 400 -22.56 -1.27 -15.28
N LYS A 401 -23.75 -1.89 -15.30
CA LYS A 401 -24.45 -2.21 -16.54
C LYS A 401 -25.40 -1.06 -16.86
N SER A 402 -25.21 -0.43 -18.00
CA SER A 402 -26.10 0.60 -18.53
C SER A 402 -27.46 0.01 -18.93
N LYS A 403 -28.46 0.88 -19.15
CA LYS A 403 -29.79 0.49 -19.63
C LYS A 403 -29.73 -0.22 -20.99
N ASP A 404 -28.78 0.16 -21.84
CA ASP A 404 -28.55 -0.42 -23.17
C ASP A 404 -27.75 -1.74 -23.11
N GLY A 405 -27.51 -2.27 -21.92
CA GLY A 405 -26.82 -3.54 -21.71
C GLY A 405 -25.29 -3.47 -21.78
N GLN A 406 -24.72 -2.31 -22.14
CA GLN A 406 -23.27 -2.08 -22.17
C GLN A 406 -22.70 -1.93 -20.75
N TYR A 407 -21.49 -2.46 -20.54
CA TYR A 407 -20.78 -2.31 -19.27
C TYR A 407 -19.88 -1.07 -19.29
N THR A 408 -19.94 -0.30 -18.21
CA THR A 408 -19.06 0.85 -17.95
C THR A 408 -18.32 0.65 -16.64
N ILE A 409 -17.20 1.35 -16.46
CA ILE A 409 -16.47 1.45 -15.21
C ILE A 409 -16.27 2.94 -14.92
N GLY A 410 -16.46 3.35 -13.67
CA GLY A 410 -16.30 4.74 -13.28
C GLY A 410 -17.19 5.72 -14.04
N ASP A 411 -16.83 7.00 -13.94
CA ASP A 411 -17.49 8.12 -14.62
C ASP A 411 -16.49 8.75 -15.60
N SER A 412 -16.85 8.80 -16.89
CA SER A 412 -15.98 9.32 -17.95
C SER A 412 -16.29 10.79 -18.23
N THR A 413 -15.24 11.59 -18.36
CA THR A 413 -15.24 12.98 -18.84
C THR A 413 -14.46 13.06 -20.15
N SER A 414 -14.44 14.24 -20.80
CA SER A 414 -13.63 14.45 -22.01
C SER A 414 -12.13 14.25 -21.77
N MET A 415 -11.65 14.59 -20.57
CA MET A 415 -10.22 14.58 -20.23
C MET A 415 -9.78 13.35 -19.42
N SER A 416 -10.70 12.68 -18.74
CA SER A 416 -10.34 11.64 -17.77
C SER A 416 -11.47 10.68 -17.45
N LEU A 417 -11.09 9.49 -17.02
CA LEU A 417 -11.94 8.47 -16.44
C LEU A 417 -11.71 8.43 -14.92
N LEU A 418 -12.79 8.61 -14.15
CA LEU A 418 -12.78 8.64 -12.70
C LEU A 418 -13.32 7.32 -12.16
N ILE A 419 -12.49 6.55 -11.46
CA ILE A 419 -12.89 5.24 -10.91
C ILE A 419 -12.77 5.27 -9.39
N GLU A 420 -13.87 5.05 -8.71
CA GLU A 420 -13.91 4.96 -7.25
C GLU A 420 -13.67 3.53 -6.76
N GLY A 421 -12.86 3.38 -5.72
CA GLY A 421 -12.70 2.10 -5.01
C GLY A 421 -12.59 2.30 -3.50
N ARG A 422 -13.12 1.35 -2.72
CA ARG A 422 -13.11 1.44 -1.26
C ARG A 422 -11.85 0.85 -0.65
N LYS A 423 -11.18 1.66 0.17
CA LYS A 423 -10.10 1.22 1.04
C LYS A 423 -10.67 0.69 2.36
N LYS A 424 -10.84 -0.63 2.46
CA LYS A 424 -11.50 -1.29 3.62
C LYS A 424 -10.90 -0.93 4.98
N ARG A 425 -9.57 -0.84 5.09
CA ARG A 425 -8.87 -0.59 6.37
C ARG A 425 -9.14 0.79 6.97
N SER A 426 -9.33 1.80 6.13
CA SER A 426 -9.62 3.19 6.55
C SER A 426 -11.07 3.59 6.31
N ASN A 427 -11.89 2.67 5.78
CA ASN A 427 -13.27 2.93 5.34
C ASN A 427 -13.39 4.19 4.45
N SER A 428 -12.39 4.44 3.60
CA SER A 428 -12.33 5.63 2.74
C SER A 428 -12.55 5.27 1.28
N ILE A 429 -13.20 6.14 0.52
CA ILE A 429 -13.30 6.04 -0.94
C ILE A 429 -12.09 6.73 -1.55
N ILE A 430 -11.43 6.08 -2.50
CA ILE A 430 -10.29 6.63 -3.23
C ILE A 430 -10.67 6.68 -4.71
N THR A 431 -10.63 7.88 -5.27
CA THR A 431 -10.84 8.13 -6.69
C THR A 431 -9.52 8.00 -7.43
N THR A 432 -9.45 7.08 -8.39
CA THR A 432 -8.33 6.97 -9.33
C THR A 432 -8.70 7.72 -10.61
N VAL A 433 -7.83 8.62 -11.05
CA VAL A 433 -8.03 9.47 -12.24
C VAL A 433 -7.13 8.95 -13.34
N ILE A 434 -7.72 8.43 -14.41
CA ILE A 434 -7.00 7.93 -15.60
C ILE A 434 -7.21 8.93 -16.73
N SER A 435 -6.14 9.45 -17.34
CA SER A 435 -6.31 10.38 -18.47
C SER A 435 -6.90 9.67 -19.69
N SER A 436 -7.77 10.37 -20.44
CA SER A 436 -8.50 9.78 -21.58
C SER A 436 -7.60 9.38 -22.74
N ASP A 437 -6.44 10.02 -22.90
CA ASP A 437 -5.42 9.75 -23.93
C ASP A 437 -4.35 8.73 -23.50
N SER A 438 -4.44 8.19 -22.28
CA SER A 438 -3.41 7.31 -21.71
C SER A 438 -3.48 5.86 -22.21
N GLU A 439 -2.34 5.17 -22.22
CA GLU A 439 -2.27 3.72 -22.48
C GLU A 439 -3.11 2.92 -21.46
N GLN A 440 -3.17 3.37 -20.21
CA GLN A 440 -3.98 2.75 -19.17
C GLN A 440 -5.46 2.74 -19.57
N LYS A 441 -5.98 3.85 -20.10
CA LYS A 441 -7.35 3.93 -20.61
C LYS A 441 -7.59 2.94 -21.74
N LYS A 442 -6.67 2.88 -22.72
CA LYS A 442 -6.72 1.92 -23.83
C LYS A 442 -6.84 0.48 -23.33
N TYR A 443 -6.02 0.08 -22.35
CA TYR A 443 -6.08 -1.28 -21.81
C TYR A 443 -7.34 -1.53 -20.97
N ILE A 444 -7.79 -0.56 -20.16
CA ILE A 444 -9.05 -0.67 -19.41
C ILE A 444 -10.22 -0.89 -20.36
N ASP A 445 -10.32 -0.12 -21.44
CA ASP A 445 -11.39 -0.23 -22.43
C ASP A 445 -11.35 -1.57 -23.17
N PHE A 446 -10.15 -2.02 -23.54
CA PHE A 446 -9.96 -3.35 -24.11
C PHE A 446 -10.48 -4.44 -23.16
N PHE A 447 -10.04 -4.44 -21.90
CA PHE A 447 -10.47 -5.44 -20.91
C PHE A 447 -11.97 -5.35 -20.61
N LEU A 448 -12.55 -4.15 -20.55
CA LEU A 448 -13.97 -3.94 -20.34
C LEU A 448 -14.80 -4.57 -21.46
N ARG A 449 -14.38 -4.42 -22.73
CA ARG A 449 -15.01 -5.07 -23.91
C ARG A 449 -14.78 -6.58 -23.91
N TRP A 450 -13.54 -7.01 -23.73
CA TRP A 450 -13.15 -8.42 -23.80
C TRP A 450 -13.80 -9.27 -22.70
N MET A 451 -13.99 -8.71 -21.50
CA MET A 451 -14.58 -9.41 -20.35
C MET A 451 -16.12 -9.35 -20.29
N GLN A 452 -16.81 -8.68 -21.22
CA GLN A 452 -18.28 -8.59 -21.19
C GLN A 452 -19.00 -9.94 -21.02
N PRO A 453 -18.61 -11.04 -21.70
CA PRO A 453 -19.23 -12.34 -21.49
C PRO A 453 -19.09 -12.86 -20.04
N LEU A 454 -17.94 -12.61 -19.39
CA LEU A 454 -17.72 -12.99 -18.00
C LEU A 454 -18.65 -12.22 -17.06
N TYR A 455 -18.81 -10.92 -17.29
CA TYR A 455 -19.67 -10.05 -16.50
C TYR A 455 -21.14 -10.44 -16.61
N HIS A 456 -21.57 -10.81 -17.81
CA HIS A 456 -22.94 -11.26 -18.05
C HIS A 456 -23.23 -12.56 -17.30
N HIS A 457 -22.32 -13.53 -17.39
CA HIS A 457 -22.54 -14.84 -16.79
C HIS A 457 -22.38 -14.85 -15.26
N SER A 458 -21.39 -14.14 -14.71
CA SER A 458 -21.05 -14.26 -13.28
C SER A 458 -22.01 -13.50 -12.36
N LYS A 459 -22.68 -12.45 -12.86
CA LYS A 459 -23.44 -11.47 -12.06
C LYS A 459 -22.61 -10.79 -10.96
N ILE A 460 -21.28 -10.85 -11.05
CA ILE A 460 -20.34 -10.18 -10.15
C ILE A 460 -20.07 -8.77 -10.69
N ASP A 461 -20.12 -7.76 -9.84
CA ASP A 461 -19.97 -6.34 -10.18
C ASP A 461 -18.51 -5.84 -10.15
N PHE A 462 -17.53 -6.73 -10.02
CA PHE A 462 -16.11 -6.38 -9.92
C PHE A 462 -15.47 -6.30 -11.30
N PHE A 463 -14.57 -5.34 -11.52
CA PHE A 463 -13.87 -5.19 -12.78
C PHE A 463 -12.89 -6.35 -13.05
N PHE A 464 -12.02 -6.64 -12.08
CA PHE A 464 -11.02 -7.71 -12.20
C PHE A 464 -11.63 -9.10 -11.96
N GLN A 465 -12.16 -9.68 -13.03
CA GLN A 465 -12.64 -11.06 -13.09
C GLN A 465 -11.73 -11.89 -13.99
N PHE A 466 -11.65 -13.19 -13.71
CA PHE A 466 -10.85 -14.12 -14.49
C PHE A 466 -11.41 -15.53 -14.37
N VAL A 467 -11.04 -16.38 -15.32
CA VAL A 467 -11.35 -17.81 -15.27
C VAL A 467 -10.23 -18.55 -14.54
N GLY A 468 -10.60 -19.32 -13.50
CA GLY A 468 -9.66 -20.04 -12.64
C GLY A 468 -10.04 -21.51 -12.40
N GLY A 469 -9.13 -22.22 -11.71
CA GLY A 469 -9.23 -23.65 -11.34
C GLY A 469 -8.46 -24.59 -12.28
N VAL A 470 -8.20 -25.83 -11.82
CA VAL A 470 -7.50 -26.90 -12.57
C VAL A 470 -8.10 -27.10 -13.98
N ASN A 471 -9.37 -26.77 -14.11
CA ASN A 471 -10.20 -27.03 -15.27
C ASN A 471 -10.65 -25.76 -16.03
N LEU A 472 -10.26 -24.55 -15.64
CA LEU A 472 -10.63 -23.29 -16.31
C LEU A 472 -12.16 -23.10 -16.51
N THR A 473 -12.97 -23.37 -15.49
CA THR A 473 -14.44 -23.21 -15.56
C THR A 473 -15.01 -22.29 -14.49
N LYS A 474 -14.25 -22.02 -13.42
CA LYS A 474 -14.74 -21.24 -12.30
C LYS A 474 -14.42 -19.77 -12.54
N ILE A 475 -15.45 -18.97 -12.81
CA ILE A 475 -15.30 -17.52 -12.81
C ILE A 475 -14.98 -17.08 -11.38
N SER A 476 -13.86 -16.39 -11.24
CA SER A 476 -13.35 -15.89 -9.97
C SER A 476 -13.12 -14.39 -10.11
N LYS A 477 -13.11 -13.72 -8.96
CA LYS A 477 -12.70 -12.31 -8.85
C LYS A 477 -11.45 -12.24 -8.00
N TRP A 478 -10.65 -11.19 -8.18
CA TRP A 478 -9.57 -10.91 -7.24
C TRP A 478 -10.18 -10.61 -5.86
N ARG A 479 -10.02 -11.51 -4.88
CA ARG A 479 -10.66 -11.40 -3.56
C ARG A 479 -9.67 -11.15 -2.42
N ASP A 480 -8.48 -11.76 -2.45
CA ASP A 480 -7.64 -11.96 -1.27
C ASP A 480 -6.20 -11.47 -1.47
N ALA A 481 -5.46 -11.37 -0.37
CA ALA A 481 -4.02 -11.10 -0.40
C ALA A 481 -3.23 -12.27 -1.03
N SER A 482 -3.71 -13.51 -0.88
CA SER A 482 -3.09 -14.71 -1.46
C SER A 482 -3.14 -14.76 -2.98
N PHE A 483 -3.89 -13.87 -3.64
CA PHE A 483 -3.91 -13.78 -5.10
C PHE A 483 -2.50 -13.67 -5.69
N PHE A 484 -1.65 -12.79 -5.13
CA PHE A 484 -0.29 -12.60 -5.61
C PHE A 484 0.60 -13.82 -5.35
N GLU A 485 0.39 -14.52 -4.24
CA GLU A 485 1.09 -15.77 -3.92
C GLU A 485 0.71 -16.85 -4.94
N THR A 486 -0.58 -17.06 -5.18
CA THR A 486 -1.08 -18.08 -6.12
C THR A 486 -0.61 -17.85 -7.56
N ILE A 487 -0.62 -16.60 -8.06
CA ILE A 487 -0.12 -16.35 -9.42
C ILE A 487 1.39 -16.55 -9.51
N SER A 488 2.14 -16.28 -8.44
CA SER A 488 3.60 -16.38 -8.43
C SER A 488 4.10 -17.81 -8.62
N GLU A 489 3.29 -18.82 -8.27
CA GLU A 489 3.59 -20.23 -8.48
C GLU A 489 3.59 -20.60 -9.97
N SER A 490 2.82 -19.88 -10.80
CA SER A 490 2.64 -20.19 -12.21
C SER A 490 3.92 -19.94 -13.04
N PRO A 491 4.26 -20.82 -14.01
CA PRO A 491 5.34 -20.53 -14.95
C PRO A 491 5.01 -19.33 -15.87
N TYR A 492 3.73 -18.98 -16.00
CA TYR A 492 3.25 -17.82 -16.76
C TYR A 492 3.26 -16.52 -15.95
N PHE A 493 3.77 -16.54 -14.72
CA PHE A 493 3.93 -15.33 -13.93
C PHE A 493 4.94 -14.40 -14.60
N LEU A 494 4.62 -13.11 -14.69
CA LEU A 494 5.42 -12.11 -15.42
C LEU A 494 6.91 -12.12 -15.00
N LEU A 495 7.19 -12.21 -13.69
CA LEU A 495 8.56 -12.24 -13.16
C LEU A 495 9.30 -13.56 -13.39
N LYS A 496 8.60 -14.63 -13.76
CA LYS A 496 9.20 -15.91 -14.19
C LYS A 496 9.39 -15.95 -15.71
N LYS A 497 8.48 -15.35 -16.47
CA LYS A 497 8.54 -15.32 -17.94
C LYS A 497 9.69 -14.46 -18.45
N TYR A 498 9.94 -13.30 -17.83
CA TYR A 498 10.99 -12.36 -18.25
C TYR A 498 12.20 -12.40 -17.30
N ASP A 499 13.38 -12.02 -17.81
CA ASP A 499 14.58 -11.83 -16.99
C ASP A 499 14.56 -10.43 -16.36
N ILE A 500 13.86 -10.32 -15.24
CA ILE A 500 13.77 -9.09 -14.46
C ILE A 500 14.83 -9.13 -13.36
N ARG A 501 15.66 -8.09 -13.28
CA ARG A 501 16.79 -8.02 -12.34
C ARG A 501 16.71 -6.81 -11.41
N ASP A 502 17.24 -6.96 -10.20
CA ASP A 502 17.42 -5.87 -9.26
C ASP A 502 18.68 -5.05 -9.56
N ASN A 503 18.99 -4.09 -8.68
CA ASN A 503 20.14 -3.20 -8.86
C ASN A 503 21.50 -3.92 -8.73
N ASP A 504 21.53 -5.08 -8.06
CA ASP A 504 22.73 -5.90 -7.89
C ASP A 504 22.88 -6.93 -9.03
N GLY A 505 22.00 -6.86 -10.04
CA GLY A 505 21.97 -7.77 -11.19
C GLY A 505 21.38 -9.14 -10.87
N GLN A 506 20.78 -9.33 -9.70
CA GLN A 506 20.16 -10.59 -9.28
C GLN A 506 18.76 -10.71 -9.87
N ARG A 507 18.40 -11.93 -10.28
CA ARG A 507 17.10 -12.21 -10.87
C ARG A 507 16.00 -12.14 -9.80
N VAL A 508 14.96 -11.36 -10.08
CA VAL A 508 13.82 -11.14 -9.20
C VAL A 508 12.68 -12.06 -9.59
N HIS A 509 12.33 -12.99 -8.71
CA HIS A 509 11.24 -13.94 -8.95
C HIS A 509 9.90 -13.49 -8.37
N THR A 510 9.90 -12.64 -7.35
CA THR A 510 8.70 -12.11 -6.70
C THR A 510 8.95 -10.68 -6.20
N ILE A 511 7.88 -9.92 -6.01
CA ILE A 511 7.94 -8.59 -5.40
C ILE A 511 6.85 -8.45 -4.34
N ALA A 512 7.10 -7.59 -3.37
CA ALA A 512 6.05 -7.14 -2.47
C ALA A 512 5.34 -5.93 -3.10
N HIS A 513 4.12 -6.10 -3.60
CA HIS A 513 3.39 -5.06 -4.36
C HIS A 513 3.11 -3.78 -3.56
N ASN A 514 3.08 -3.86 -2.24
CA ASN A 514 2.98 -2.67 -1.38
C ASN A 514 4.18 -1.72 -1.56
N LYS A 515 5.35 -2.22 -2.00
CA LYS A 515 6.58 -1.43 -2.24
C LYS A 515 6.51 -0.54 -3.49
N LEU A 516 5.50 -0.71 -4.33
CA LEU A 516 5.26 0.14 -5.51
C LEU A 516 4.71 1.52 -5.15
N ARG A 517 3.95 1.65 -4.06
CA ARG A 517 3.34 2.94 -3.68
C ARG A 517 4.35 3.96 -3.12
N PRO A 518 5.37 3.57 -2.34
CA PRO A 518 6.54 4.42 -2.07
C PRO A 518 7.26 4.85 -3.35
N TYR A 519 7.47 3.95 -4.31
CA TYR A 519 8.06 4.31 -5.61
C TYR A 519 7.23 5.37 -6.34
N SER A 520 5.91 5.17 -6.45
CA SER A 520 5.02 6.16 -7.07
C SER A 520 5.11 7.52 -6.39
N ASN A 521 5.37 7.58 -5.07
CA ASN A 521 5.65 8.84 -4.36
C ASN A 521 6.90 9.54 -4.87
N TYR A 522 7.95 8.76 -5.07
CA TYR A 522 9.23 9.23 -5.56
C TYR A 522 9.13 9.67 -7.01
N SER A 523 8.46 8.89 -7.87
CA SER A 523 8.19 9.25 -9.27
C SER A 523 7.41 10.57 -9.37
N ASP A 524 6.37 10.76 -8.55
CA ASP A 524 5.63 12.02 -8.50
C ASP A 524 6.50 13.20 -8.02
N TYR A 525 7.44 12.97 -7.10
CA TYR A 525 8.44 13.97 -6.70
C TYR A 525 9.36 14.33 -7.86
N LEU A 526 9.86 13.35 -8.60
CA LEU A 526 10.72 13.56 -9.78
C LEU A 526 9.99 14.30 -10.92
N ARG A 527 8.66 14.15 -11.02
CA ARG A 527 7.80 14.92 -11.95
C ARG A 527 7.54 16.36 -11.50
N GLY A 528 8.09 16.80 -10.36
CA GLY A 528 7.94 18.16 -9.85
C GLY A 528 6.64 18.43 -9.10
N TYR A 529 5.83 17.41 -8.79
CA TYR A 529 4.61 17.64 -8.00
C TYR A 529 4.95 18.10 -6.59
N SER A 530 4.24 19.12 -6.10
CA SER A 530 4.39 19.60 -4.72
C SER A 530 3.97 18.54 -3.72
N GLU A 531 4.41 18.67 -2.47
CA GLU A 531 4.03 17.74 -1.41
C GLU A 531 2.51 17.63 -1.24
N PHE A 532 1.81 18.77 -1.28
CA PHE A 532 0.35 18.81 -1.19
C PHE A 532 -0.31 17.94 -2.26
N VAL A 533 0.11 18.07 -3.53
CA VAL A 533 -0.42 17.29 -4.64
C VAL A 533 -0.16 15.79 -4.44
N ARG A 534 1.04 15.41 -3.98
CA ARG A 534 1.40 14.01 -3.72
C ARG A 534 0.58 13.40 -2.59
N GLN A 535 0.33 14.14 -1.51
CA GLN A 535 -0.49 13.66 -0.38
C GLN A 535 -1.97 13.58 -0.75
N TYR A 536 -2.47 14.55 -1.50
CA TYR A 536 -3.85 14.59 -1.99
C TYR A 536 -4.17 13.37 -2.88
N LYS A 537 -3.31 13.08 -3.87
CA LYS A 537 -3.41 11.87 -4.73
C LYS A 537 -3.48 10.56 -3.93
N LYS A 538 -2.94 10.55 -2.71
CA LYS A 538 -2.88 9.37 -1.85
C LYS A 538 -3.91 9.38 -0.73
N SER A 539 -4.72 10.43 -0.64
CA SER A 539 -5.73 10.67 0.39
C SER A 539 -5.14 10.57 1.80
N HIS A 540 -3.97 11.20 2.03
CA HIS A 540 -3.34 11.27 3.34
C HIS A 540 -3.58 12.65 3.98
N ASN A 541 -4.01 12.64 5.24
CA ASN A 541 -4.36 13.86 5.99
C ASN A 541 -3.35 14.21 7.10
N GLY A 542 -2.18 13.55 7.16
CA GLY A 542 -1.24 13.70 8.29
C GLY A 542 0.23 13.68 7.91
N ILE A 543 1.05 14.36 8.72
CA ILE A 543 2.52 14.48 8.56
C ILE A 543 3.22 13.12 8.75
N ASN A 544 2.72 12.26 9.65
CA ASN A 544 3.34 10.94 9.93
C ASN A 544 3.32 9.97 8.73
N THR A 545 2.46 10.18 7.73
CA THR A 545 2.46 9.39 6.49
C THR A 545 3.60 9.78 5.54
N GLN A 546 4.24 10.94 5.72
CA GLN A 546 5.34 11.42 4.88
C GLN A 546 6.58 10.52 4.95
N THR A 547 7.10 10.29 6.15
CA THR A 547 8.28 9.43 6.40
C THR A 547 8.08 7.99 5.96
N HIS A 548 6.83 7.51 5.93
CA HIS A 548 6.50 6.16 5.47
C HIS A 548 6.70 5.99 3.94
N TYR A 549 6.40 7.02 3.14
CA TYR A 549 6.48 6.94 1.66
C TYR A 549 7.70 7.64 1.07
N GLU A 550 8.48 8.38 1.85
CA GLU A 550 9.81 8.90 1.45
C GLU A 550 10.95 7.89 1.71
N ASN A 551 10.62 6.65 2.10
CA ASN A 551 11.61 5.60 2.33
C ASN A 551 12.04 4.89 1.04
N ASN A 552 12.74 5.63 0.18
CA ASN A 552 13.38 5.13 -1.04
C ASN A 552 14.90 5.44 -0.97
N VAL A 553 15.75 4.45 -1.26
CA VAL A 553 17.22 4.60 -1.24
C VAL A 553 17.70 5.63 -2.26
N GLU A 554 17.14 5.63 -3.47
CA GLU A 554 17.43 6.60 -4.53
C GLU A 554 17.04 8.01 -4.08
N TRP A 555 15.88 8.16 -3.42
CA TRP A 555 15.49 9.45 -2.84
C TRP A 555 16.50 9.90 -1.77
N LYS A 556 16.90 9.03 -0.84
CA LYS A 556 17.92 9.34 0.17
C LYS A 556 19.25 9.72 -0.48
N ASN A 557 19.67 9.00 -1.52
CA ASN A 557 20.90 9.28 -2.27
C ASN A 557 20.82 10.61 -3.01
N GLN A 558 19.68 10.94 -3.63
CA GLN A 558 19.46 12.23 -4.28
C GLN A 558 19.49 13.39 -3.27
N LYS A 559 18.88 13.21 -2.09
CA LYS A 559 18.99 14.18 -0.98
C LYS A 559 20.44 14.35 -0.54
N ARG A 560 21.18 13.24 -0.34
CA ARG A 560 22.61 13.27 0.02
C ARG A 560 23.46 13.95 -1.04
N HIS A 561 23.22 13.67 -2.32
CA HIS A 561 23.95 14.29 -3.43
C HIS A 561 23.65 15.78 -3.53
N SER A 562 22.39 16.19 -3.36
CA SER A 562 22.00 17.60 -3.31
C SER A 562 22.67 18.33 -2.13
N ILE A 563 22.69 17.71 -0.95
CA ILE A 563 23.40 18.23 0.23
C ILE A 563 24.90 18.33 -0.04
N ALA A 564 25.52 17.30 -0.61
CA ALA A 564 26.94 17.28 -0.92
C ALA A 564 27.31 18.36 -1.94
N ARG A 565 26.54 18.51 -3.02
CA ARG A 565 26.69 19.60 -4.00
C ARG A 565 26.55 20.97 -3.36
N THR A 566 25.58 21.13 -2.46
CA THR A 566 25.38 22.39 -1.72
C THR A 566 26.56 22.68 -0.79
N GLN A 567 27.06 21.67 -0.08
CA GLN A 567 28.25 21.78 0.78
C GLN A 567 29.50 22.11 -0.03
N GLU A 568 29.70 21.46 -1.17
CA GLU A 568 30.80 21.75 -2.08
C GLU A 568 30.73 23.17 -2.64
N LEU A 569 29.54 23.61 -3.05
CA LEU A 569 29.28 24.99 -3.46
C LEU A 569 29.65 25.96 -2.33
N LEU A 570 29.18 25.72 -1.10
CA LEU A 570 29.52 26.53 0.08
C LEU A 570 31.03 26.57 0.33
N VAL A 571 31.71 25.43 0.31
CA VAL A 571 33.17 25.35 0.48
C VAL A 571 33.91 26.13 -0.61
N ASN A 572 33.45 26.04 -1.87
CA ASN A 572 34.04 26.77 -2.99
C ASN A 572 33.81 28.28 -2.89
N ILE A 573 32.66 28.72 -2.37
CA ILE A 573 32.42 30.13 -2.01
C ILE A 573 33.38 30.57 -0.90
N PHE A 574 33.49 29.81 0.21
CA PHE A 574 34.39 30.14 1.32
C PHE A 574 35.87 30.15 0.93
N ARG A 575 36.25 29.38 -0.09
CA ARG A 575 37.61 29.36 -0.64
C ARG A 575 37.85 30.44 -1.71
N GLY A 576 36.84 31.26 -2.03
CA GLY A 576 36.93 32.29 -3.08
C GLY A 576 37.10 31.72 -4.50
N LYS A 577 36.81 30.43 -4.71
CA LYS A 577 36.93 29.77 -6.03
C LYS A 577 35.76 30.09 -6.97
N ILE A 578 34.60 30.41 -6.39
CA ILE A 578 33.40 30.83 -7.12
C ILE A 578 33.09 32.25 -6.64
N LYS A 579 33.06 33.20 -7.58
CA LYS A 579 32.73 34.61 -7.29
C LYS A 579 31.21 34.81 -7.27
N ARG A 580 30.77 35.86 -6.57
CA ARG A 580 29.35 36.28 -6.58
C ARG A 580 28.90 36.54 -8.02
N GLY A 581 27.78 35.93 -8.44
CA GLY A 581 27.21 36.05 -9.79
C GLY A 581 27.52 34.92 -10.77
N GLU A 582 28.45 34.01 -10.45
CA GLU A 582 28.86 32.92 -11.37
C GLU A 582 27.91 31.70 -11.37
N HIS A 583 26.97 31.61 -10.42
CA HIS A 583 26.07 30.47 -10.29
C HIS A 583 24.68 30.87 -9.77
N THR A 584 23.60 30.49 -10.49
CA THR A 584 22.20 30.86 -10.18
C THR A 584 21.71 30.40 -8.80
N ALA A 585 22.25 29.30 -8.26
CA ALA A 585 21.93 28.85 -6.89
C ALA A 585 22.51 29.77 -5.79
N LEU A 586 23.41 30.71 -6.12
CA LEU A 586 23.88 31.73 -5.18
C LEU A 586 22.76 32.71 -4.80
N ASN A 587 21.72 32.84 -5.64
CA ASN A 587 20.56 33.68 -5.35
C ASN A 587 19.75 33.19 -4.12
N LEU A 588 19.92 31.93 -3.69
CA LEU A 588 19.33 31.40 -2.44
C LEU A 588 20.09 31.84 -1.19
N PHE A 589 21.34 32.26 -1.35
CA PHE A 589 22.15 32.88 -0.30
C PHE A 589 22.15 34.41 -0.40
N ASP A 590 21.40 34.93 -1.37
CA ASP A 590 20.94 36.30 -1.35
C ASP A 590 19.66 36.39 -0.49
N PRO A 591 19.55 37.38 0.41
CA PRO A 591 20.40 38.56 0.45
C PRO A 591 21.32 38.59 1.71
N GLY A 592 22.49 39.25 1.59
CA GLY A 592 23.12 40.08 2.63
C GLY A 592 23.64 39.51 3.96
N LEU A 593 23.68 38.20 4.21
CA LEU A 593 24.23 37.67 5.49
C LEU A 593 25.76 37.51 5.50
N PHE A 594 26.43 37.54 4.34
CA PHE A 594 27.86 37.26 4.27
C PHE A 594 28.63 38.48 3.76
N ALA A 595 29.49 39.06 4.60
CA ALA A 595 30.47 40.08 4.18
C ALA A 595 31.66 39.43 3.46
N ASP A 596 32.21 40.10 2.45
CA ASP A 596 33.47 39.66 1.83
C ASP A 596 34.63 39.95 2.80
N CYS A 597 35.36 38.91 3.22
CA CYS A 597 36.44 39.04 4.19
C CYS A 597 37.80 39.01 3.51
N LYS A 598 38.62 40.05 3.72
CA LYS A 598 39.98 40.18 3.16
C LYS A 598 40.97 39.20 3.80
N ASN A 599 40.75 38.82 5.06
CA ASN A 599 41.58 37.83 5.77
C ASN A 599 40.75 37.08 6.82
N SER A 600 40.30 35.87 6.48
CA SER A 600 39.46 35.04 7.35
C SER A 600 40.23 34.29 8.44
N LYS A 601 41.58 34.33 8.42
CA LYS A 601 42.43 33.67 9.42
C LYS A 601 42.68 34.52 10.67
N GLU A 602 42.56 35.84 10.54
CA GLU A 602 42.83 36.80 11.62
C GLU A 602 41.62 37.73 11.85
N PRO A 603 40.50 37.21 12.41
CA PRO A 603 39.34 38.04 12.73
C PRO A 603 39.62 39.02 13.87
N THR A 604 39.19 40.28 13.70
CA THR A 604 39.50 41.40 14.61
C THR A 604 38.37 41.81 15.56
N PHE A 605 37.24 41.10 15.54
CA PHE A 605 36.13 41.40 16.45
C PHE A 605 36.39 40.97 17.90
N TYR A 606 35.72 41.62 18.85
CA TYR A 606 35.85 41.35 20.27
C TYR A 606 35.54 39.88 20.64
N GLY A 607 36.46 39.23 21.34
CA GLY A 607 36.35 37.81 21.75
C GLY A 607 36.71 36.80 20.65
N SER A 608 37.36 37.22 19.56
CA SER A 608 37.86 36.30 18.54
C SER A 608 38.95 35.37 19.11
N LYS A 609 38.93 34.10 18.69
CA LYS A 609 39.97 33.12 19.05
C LYS A 609 41.05 33.10 17.97
N LYS A 610 42.30 32.86 18.36
CA LYS A 610 43.36 32.49 17.41
C LYS A 610 42.96 31.18 16.74
N LEU A 611 42.77 31.22 15.42
CA LEU A 611 42.38 30.08 14.60
C LEU A 611 43.62 29.22 14.30
N LYS A 612 43.43 27.90 14.21
CA LYS A 612 44.48 26.98 13.75
C LYS A 612 44.72 27.13 12.25
N ASP A 613 45.84 26.62 11.74
CA ASP A 613 46.23 26.73 10.33
C ASP A 613 45.19 26.19 9.34
N ASN A 614 44.35 25.24 9.77
CA ASN A 614 43.28 24.64 8.97
C ASN A 614 41.88 25.22 9.27
N GLU A 615 41.76 26.23 10.11
CA GLU A 615 40.49 26.86 10.50
C GLU A 615 40.31 28.24 9.84
N ASN A 616 39.07 28.60 9.53
CA ASN A 616 38.68 29.92 9.02
C ASN A 616 37.54 30.48 9.86
N CYS A 617 37.47 31.81 9.99
CA CYS A 617 36.37 32.48 10.67
C CYS A 617 35.04 32.24 9.94
N ILE A 618 34.02 31.77 10.67
CA ILE A 618 32.65 31.57 10.18
C ILE A 618 31.63 32.51 10.83
N ASN A 619 32.08 33.45 11.67
CA ASN A 619 31.20 34.33 12.45
C ASN A 619 30.77 35.55 11.64
N TRP A 620 29.96 35.30 10.61
CA TRP A 620 29.47 36.30 9.66
C TRP A 620 28.74 37.48 10.32
N LYS A 621 28.06 37.28 11.46
CA LYS A 621 27.40 38.35 12.22
C LYS A 621 28.41 39.42 12.65
N LYS A 622 29.50 38.96 13.26
CA LYS A 622 30.59 39.83 13.72
C LYS A 622 31.38 40.41 12.55
N CYS A 623 31.41 39.72 11.41
CA CYS A 623 31.95 40.29 10.18
C CYS A 623 31.15 41.51 9.70
N LEU A 624 29.84 41.52 9.89
CA LEU A 624 28.99 42.63 9.42
C LEU A 624 29.04 43.88 10.30
N THR A 625 29.45 43.78 11.57
CA THR A 625 29.39 44.91 12.52
C THR A 625 30.68 45.19 13.30
N GLN A 626 31.62 44.24 13.39
CA GLN A 626 32.72 44.29 14.36
C GLN A 626 34.09 43.87 13.79
N CYS A 627 34.21 43.53 12.51
CA CYS A 627 35.46 43.07 11.90
C CYS A 627 35.96 44.05 10.84
N ASP A 628 37.13 44.65 11.04
CA ASP A 628 37.76 45.57 10.08
C ASP A 628 38.23 44.88 8.78
N LYS A 629 38.35 43.55 8.79
CA LYS A 629 38.73 42.75 7.61
C LYS A 629 37.55 42.45 6.70
N ALA A 630 36.33 42.73 7.13
CA ALA A 630 35.12 42.48 6.37
C ALA A 630 34.68 43.73 5.59
N CYS A 631 34.24 43.54 4.35
CA CYS A 631 33.69 44.59 3.49
C CYS A 631 32.17 44.56 3.56
N VAL A 632 31.59 45.65 4.08
CA VAL A 632 30.14 45.85 4.18
C VAL A 632 29.69 46.74 3.03
N ILE A 633 28.94 46.17 2.10
CA ILE A 633 28.22 46.89 1.04
C ILE A 633 26.85 47.33 1.58
N PRO A 634 26.54 48.64 1.67
CA PRO A 634 25.31 49.15 2.30
C PRO A 634 24.02 48.60 1.69
N ASN A 635 23.82 48.69 0.38
CA ASN A 635 22.59 48.22 -0.28
C ASN A 635 22.36 46.70 -0.20
N LEU A 636 23.40 45.92 0.09
CA LEU A 636 23.30 44.46 0.20
C LEU A 636 23.12 44.00 1.64
N HIS A 637 24.01 44.46 2.53
CA HIS A 637 24.07 43.97 3.91
C HIS A 637 23.36 44.89 4.91
N GLY A 638 23.15 46.16 4.57
CA GLY A 638 22.55 47.15 5.45
C GLY A 638 21.13 46.79 5.88
N LYS A 639 20.34 46.15 5.00
CA LYS A 639 19.01 45.60 5.34
C LYS A 639 19.05 44.63 6.53
N ALA A 640 20.05 43.73 6.56
CA ALA A 640 20.22 42.76 7.64
C ALA A 640 20.67 43.43 8.96
N ILE A 641 21.54 44.43 8.86
CA ILE A 641 22.02 45.21 10.01
C ILE A 641 20.88 46.05 10.61
N TYR A 642 20.06 46.69 9.78
CA TYR A 642 18.84 47.38 10.22
C TYR A 642 17.83 46.43 10.88
N ALA A 643 17.67 45.21 10.37
CA ALA A 643 16.82 44.21 11.00
C ALA A 643 17.32 43.76 12.36
N TRP A 644 18.64 43.74 12.59
CA TRP A 644 19.20 43.53 13.92
C TRP A 644 18.91 44.68 14.87
N ILE A 645 19.10 45.92 14.43
CA ILE A 645 18.81 47.11 15.23
C ILE A 645 17.33 47.11 15.63
N SER A 646 16.42 46.96 14.67
CA SER A 646 14.97 46.89 14.91
C SER A 646 14.61 45.79 15.90
N PHE A 647 15.19 44.59 15.76
CA PHE A 647 14.93 43.49 16.69
C PHE A 647 15.42 43.79 18.12
N MET A 648 16.62 44.35 18.25
CA MET A 648 17.18 44.70 19.57
C MET A 648 16.39 45.85 20.23
N ASP A 649 15.92 46.82 19.44
CA ASP A 649 15.03 47.89 19.92
C ASP A 649 13.66 47.32 20.36
N GLU A 650 13.04 46.43 19.56
CA GLU A 650 11.79 45.74 19.91
C GLU A 650 11.94 44.90 21.19
N GLU A 651 13.06 44.18 21.35
CA GLU A 651 13.31 43.38 22.54
C GLU A 651 13.55 44.23 23.79
N ARG A 652 13.89 45.52 23.67
CA ARG A 652 14.12 46.42 24.81
C ARG A 652 12.88 46.52 25.71
N GLU A 653 11.69 46.46 25.11
CA GLU A 653 10.40 46.46 25.83
C GLU A 653 10.14 45.15 26.60
N ASN A 654 10.85 44.07 26.29
CA ASN A 654 10.67 42.76 26.89
C ASN A 654 11.56 42.52 28.13
N PHE A 655 12.49 43.42 28.45
CA PHE A 655 13.33 43.34 29.65
C PHE A 655 12.71 44.13 30.81
N LEU A 656 12.89 43.62 32.04
CA LEU A 656 12.40 44.28 33.25
C LEU A 656 13.15 45.58 33.56
N THR A 657 14.43 45.68 33.19
CA THR A 657 15.25 46.86 33.36
C THR A 657 16.11 47.11 32.13
N GLU A 658 16.44 48.39 31.88
CA GLU A 658 17.34 48.80 30.80
C GLU A 658 18.73 48.18 30.96
N HIS A 659 19.20 48.06 32.20
CA HIS A 659 20.49 47.46 32.52
C HIS A 659 20.60 45.98 32.10
N ASP A 660 19.50 45.22 32.17
CA ASP A 660 19.49 43.82 31.73
C ASP A 660 19.52 43.70 30.20
N TRP A 661 18.87 44.63 29.50
CA TRP A 661 18.97 44.74 28.05
C TRP A 661 20.39 45.12 27.62
N GLU A 662 21.01 46.09 28.32
CA GLU A 662 22.37 46.54 28.03
C GLU A 662 23.39 45.40 28.17
N LYS A 663 23.28 44.59 29.23
CA LYS A 663 24.13 43.41 29.43
C LYS A 663 24.09 42.45 28.25
N GLU A 664 22.96 42.34 27.57
CA GLU A 664 22.76 41.37 26.50
C GLU A 664 23.06 41.93 25.10
N TYR A 665 22.67 43.19 24.86
CA TYR A 665 22.63 43.74 23.50
C TYR A 665 23.51 44.97 23.28
N LEU A 666 23.98 45.69 24.31
CA LEU A 666 24.63 47.00 24.16
C LEU A 666 25.81 46.98 23.16
N LEU A 667 26.70 45.99 23.27
CA LEU A 667 27.88 45.86 22.40
C LEU A 667 27.50 45.59 20.95
N ASP A 668 26.50 44.73 20.71
CA ASP A 668 26.05 44.39 19.36
C ASP A 668 25.22 45.52 18.74
N TYR A 669 24.45 46.23 19.57
CA TYR A 669 23.64 47.37 19.18
C TYR A 669 24.51 48.56 18.76
N HIS A 670 25.48 48.95 19.58
CA HIS A 670 26.41 50.04 19.29
C HIS A 670 27.23 49.75 18.03
N ALA A 671 27.75 48.53 17.89
CA ALA A 671 28.51 48.14 16.71
C ALA A 671 27.66 48.20 15.42
N ALA A 672 26.38 47.81 15.49
CA ALA A 672 25.48 47.91 14.36
C ALA A 672 25.19 49.38 13.98
N LYS A 673 24.96 50.25 14.96
CA LYS A 673 24.73 51.69 14.74
C LYS A 673 25.95 52.36 14.10
N VAL A 674 27.15 52.12 14.61
CA VAL A 674 28.41 52.67 14.05
C VAL A 674 28.58 52.31 12.57
N VAL A 675 28.25 51.08 12.16
CA VAL A 675 28.32 50.70 10.75
C VAL A 675 27.29 51.43 9.91
N VAL A 676 26.06 51.58 10.40
CA VAL A 676 25.00 52.33 9.73
C VAL A 676 25.29 53.82 9.65
N ASP A 677 25.94 54.40 10.66
CA ASP A 677 26.32 55.82 10.68
C ASP A 677 27.30 56.17 9.54
N GLY A 678 28.07 55.18 9.08
CA GLY A 678 28.94 55.29 7.92
C GLY A 678 28.25 55.21 6.56
N PHE A 679 26.94 54.96 6.50
CA PHE A 679 26.17 54.91 5.24
C PHE A 679 25.69 56.30 4.82
N THR A 680 25.49 56.49 3.52
CA THR A 680 24.85 57.70 2.99
C THR A 680 23.35 57.73 3.34
N GLU A 681 22.73 58.91 3.30
CA GLU A 681 21.29 59.05 3.62
C GLU A 681 20.38 58.27 2.65
N GLU A 682 20.77 58.15 1.37
CA GLU A 682 20.05 57.32 0.40
C GLU A 682 20.13 55.83 0.75
N GLU A 683 21.31 55.35 1.16
CA GLU A 683 21.53 53.96 1.57
C GLU A 683 20.79 53.62 2.87
N LYS A 684 20.79 54.54 3.85
CA LYS A 684 20.02 54.40 5.10
C LYS A 684 18.54 54.25 4.81
N LYS A 685 17.97 55.15 4.00
CA LYS A 685 16.55 55.11 3.60
C LYS A 685 16.20 53.83 2.85
N TYR A 686 17.06 53.38 1.94
CA TYR A 686 16.87 52.13 1.23
C TYR A 686 16.88 50.92 2.19
N CYS A 687 17.83 50.87 3.13
CA CYS A 687 17.93 49.77 4.09
C CYS A 687 16.75 49.73 5.06
N GLU A 688 16.33 50.89 5.56
CA GLU A 688 15.16 51.05 6.44
C GLU A 688 13.84 50.65 5.76
N GLN A 689 13.70 50.86 4.44
CA GLN A 689 12.51 50.42 3.72
C GLN A 689 12.47 48.90 3.47
N ASN A 690 13.63 48.23 3.50
CA ASN A 690 13.77 46.83 3.04
C ASN A 690 14.29 45.86 4.12
N TYR A 691 14.38 46.27 5.39
CA TYR A 691 14.91 45.41 6.46
C TYR A 691 13.99 44.22 6.80
N HIS A 692 12.70 44.33 6.50
CA HIS A 692 11.69 43.30 6.79
C HIS A 692 12.00 41.96 6.12
N ASP A 693 12.74 41.96 5.00
CA ASP A 693 13.27 40.78 4.32
C ASP A 693 14.05 39.84 5.28
N TYR A 694 14.60 40.38 6.37
CA TYR A 694 15.50 39.67 7.29
C TYR A 694 14.92 39.40 8.68
N GLN A 695 13.79 39.98 9.04
CA GLN A 695 13.24 39.90 10.41
C GLN A 695 13.12 38.45 10.92
N ASN A 696 12.65 37.52 10.08
CA ASN A 696 12.48 36.12 10.48
C ASN A 696 13.81 35.41 10.74
N ILE A 697 14.83 35.70 9.94
CA ILE A 697 16.19 35.14 10.09
C ILE A 697 16.83 35.65 11.38
N VAL A 698 16.66 36.96 11.65
CA VAL A 698 17.10 37.60 12.88
C VAL A 698 16.44 36.97 14.11
N LYS A 699 15.10 36.85 14.11
CA LYS A 699 14.32 36.24 15.21
C LYS A 699 14.72 34.79 15.50
N LEU A 700 14.98 33.99 14.48
CA LEU A 700 15.44 32.60 14.65
C LEU A 700 16.82 32.50 15.31
N ARG A 701 17.68 33.51 15.12
CA ARG A 701 19.05 33.50 15.61
C ARG A 701 19.19 34.01 17.04
N PHE A 702 18.41 35.03 17.41
CA PHE A 702 18.37 35.58 18.78
C PHE A 702 17.43 34.80 19.71
N ARG A 703 16.70 33.79 19.21
CA ARG A 703 15.97 32.83 20.06
C ARG A 703 16.92 32.20 21.07
N LYS A 704 16.87 32.67 22.31
CA LYS A 704 17.54 32.01 23.44
C LYS A 704 17.01 30.57 23.58
N LYS A 705 17.93 29.65 23.92
CA LYS A 705 17.58 28.49 24.75
C LYS A 705 16.95 29.09 26.01
N SER A 706 15.66 28.83 26.24
CA SER A 706 15.03 29.11 27.52
C SER A 706 15.89 28.48 28.62
N LYS A 707 16.65 29.31 29.35
CA LYS A 707 17.07 28.95 30.69
C LYS A 707 15.76 28.80 31.45
N GLY A 708 15.48 27.59 31.91
CA GLY A 708 14.35 27.34 32.78
C GLY A 708 14.38 28.34 33.93
N LEU A 709 13.20 28.89 34.22
CA LEU A 709 12.92 29.55 35.49
C LEU A 709 13.44 28.65 36.61
N TYR A 710 14.57 29.03 37.18
CA TYR A 710 14.96 28.57 38.51
C TYR A 710 14.41 29.60 39.49
N ASN A 711 13.67 29.07 40.46
CA ASN A 711 13.11 29.66 41.66
C ASN A 711 13.78 30.94 42.16
N GLU A 712 12.95 31.94 42.43
CA GLU A 712 12.85 32.53 43.78
C GLU A 712 11.42 32.33 44.28
#